data_AF-A0A0Q7EF31-F1
#
_entry.id   AF-A0A0Q7EF31-F1
#
_cell.length_a   1.000
_cell.length_b   1.000
_cell.length_c   1.000
_cell.angle_alpha   90.00
_cell.angle_beta   90.00
_cell.angle_gamma   90.00
#
_symmetry.space_group_name_H-M   'P 1'
#
loop_
_entity.id
_entity.type
_entity.pdbx_description
1 polymer ?
#
loop_
_entity_poly.entity_id
_entity_poly.type
_entity_poly.pdbx_seq_one_letter_code
_entity_poly.pdbx_strand_id
1 'polypeptide(L)'
;MPGAPRFGTVTHTPGATYLGVDFNENFGVSVASAGDVNNDGVADLIIGADLDDVGGMNRGSARVVSGVDGATLYTFLGDAAGDFFGHSVAGAGDVNGDGFDDLLVGAWVGDANGTDSGFARILSGADGTILRTFVGDSISDRMGTAVASAGDVDGDGAADIIVGASLDDDGGLNAGSARVFSGATGAVLWTFHGAEPADNFGTSVASAGDVDGDGRADLIIGAWQANGAGANAGLAQVYSGATGLLLHTFTGSAAADQFGVSVASLGDIDGDGLADLAVGANLDDNMGPNSGSVTAFSGATGAVLWSINGSSGADQFGTSIANAGDVDGDGVDDLIIGAPEDNATFGSARLVSGATGGTLALFTGDASGDNFGFSVSTAGDLNGDGFADVIVGADDVGTNGLVSGAARVFLSQFSGGLGGLVAFTEHDPGVLLDNDVALADAELDFANSYAGATLTLSRVGEPSVDDFFAGSGAVSLVDGDLIVSGVTIGTYVQEGGQLVIAFGAAATSTLSDGVLRAITYANLSHTPPASVDIEIVFNDGDPDLPQSVSGVISVNITAVEDLPQAFDDAVAAPETGVLAGSVFADNGSGADNDFDGPAIAVGSVNGSALNVGQPILLASGAVLTVNADGTFTYNHGTLFTGLGGPLSGAANTAFSETFTYALTTGETATVTVTVNGEDGELDLLLGSAGADDMDGGVGDDQVRGSAGDDLLDGGEGTDVLVYADSTAGVSVNLAAGRATNDGQGGADSLSNFENVTGSAFDDVLVASGSANRLVGGAGADTLVGLGGADVLIGGAGAANQLIGGDGDDQYFVTANDSVIELAGQGRDRVLTDRLTFTLTANVEELVYTGLGAFTGRGNALDNFIAGAGGADSLSGGAGRDILIGGAGVDRADYSTAAAGVIASLLAASASADGDGSTDQLFGLEDLRGSAFADRLGGDAGANRLEGQAGADVLAGRGGADILSGGGGIDTADYAAAAARVSASLQTGLATTDGDGGADAFDSIENLIGSAFDDLLYGNALGNALSGGAGRDVLVGLAGADVLSGGQGVANQLIGGTGDDVYIVEAVGDSIVEAAGEGTDTVRTTLDRFFLGANLENAAYLGAGAATLTGNGQANVLTGGAGADTLAGGLGNDSLAGGEGQDTAVMLGLSTDYFFVDLGDGRIRIADRVAGRDGVDTLVSVESVRFSDGVVMAVPAPAVPAALLAKDVGAPFVLPGLEDDALARRGFDPDDWLQG
;
A
#
# COMPACT_ATOMS: atom_id res chain seq x y z
N MET A 1 -20.04 25.04 -12.89
CA MET A 1 -21.46 24.63 -13.04
C MET A 1 -21.65 23.58 -11.96
N PRO A 2 -22.63 23.67 -11.06
CA PRO A 2 -23.01 22.52 -10.26
C PRO A 2 -23.52 21.41 -11.20
N GLY A 3 -23.28 20.15 -10.84
CA GLY A 3 -23.76 19.01 -11.62
C GLY A 3 -25.29 19.00 -11.73
N ALA A 4 -25.81 18.29 -12.74
CA ALA A 4 -27.21 17.87 -12.69
C ALA A 4 -27.40 16.89 -11.52
N PRO A 5 -28.58 16.84 -10.87
CA PRO A 5 -28.85 15.82 -9.85
C PRO A 5 -28.63 14.43 -10.45
N ARG A 6 -27.68 13.68 -9.88
CA ARG A 6 -27.37 12.31 -10.29
C ARG A 6 -28.27 11.36 -9.51
N PHE A 7 -29.27 10.77 -10.17
CA PHE A 7 -30.14 9.77 -9.55
C PHE A 7 -29.44 8.41 -9.51
N GLY A 8 -29.08 7.93 -8.31
CA GLY A 8 -28.38 6.67 -8.09
C GLY A 8 -28.23 6.36 -6.61
N THR A 9 -27.58 5.23 -6.30
CA THR A 9 -27.17 4.85 -4.94
C THR A 9 -25.65 4.73 -4.93
N VAL A 10 -24.96 5.40 -4.02
CA VAL A 10 -23.55 5.10 -3.79
C VAL A 10 -23.43 3.73 -3.11
N THR A 11 -22.50 2.92 -3.59
CA THR A 11 -22.17 1.61 -3.00
C THR A 11 -20.72 1.61 -2.61
N HIS A 12 -20.41 1.26 -1.37
CA HIS A 12 -19.05 1.11 -0.89
C HIS A 12 -18.58 -0.33 -1.15
N THR A 13 -17.49 -0.49 -1.88
CA THR A 13 -16.96 -1.81 -2.29
C THR A 13 -15.54 -2.01 -1.78
N PRO A 14 -15.12 -3.23 -1.41
CA PRO A 14 -13.73 -3.49 -1.03
C PRO A 14 -12.77 -3.14 -2.17
N GLY A 15 -11.80 -2.27 -1.86
CA GLY A 15 -10.71 -1.88 -2.74
C GLY A 15 -9.43 -2.65 -2.44
N ALA A 16 -8.29 -1.96 -2.41
CA ALA A 16 -7.01 -2.55 -2.02
C ALA A 16 -6.99 -3.00 -0.56
N THR A 17 -6.26 -4.08 -0.28
CA THR A 17 -5.90 -4.52 1.08
C THR A 17 -4.39 -4.59 1.17
N TYR A 18 -3.83 -3.87 2.14
CA TYR A 18 -2.41 -3.82 2.44
C TYR A 18 -2.16 -4.65 3.70
N LEU A 19 -1.20 -5.56 3.65
CA LEU A 19 -0.85 -6.44 4.75
C LEU A 19 0.51 -6.07 5.35
N GLY A 20 0.66 -6.33 6.64
CA GLY A 20 1.97 -6.45 7.26
C GLY A 20 2.77 -7.60 6.63
N VAL A 21 4.07 -7.37 6.45
CA VAL A 21 5.05 -8.32 5.91
C VAL A 21 5.76 -9.13 7.00
N ASP A 22 5.80 -8.63 8.24
CA ASP A 22 6.50 -9.20 9.38
C ASP A 22 5.56 -9.61 10.52
N PHE A 23 6.04 -10.48 11.40
CA PHE A 23 5.26 -10.97 12.54
C PHE A 23 5.32 -9.98 13.72
N ASN A 24 4.13 -9.62 14.21
CA ASN A 24 3.82 -8.74 15.33
C ASN A 24 4.27 -7.29 15.10
N GLU A 25 4.16 -6.77 13.86
CA GLU A 25 4.57 -5.39 13.52
C GLU A 25 3.50 -4.30 13.75
N ASN A 26 2.26 -4.67 14.09
CA ASN A 26 1.11 -3.77 14.25
C ASN A 26 0.76 -2.96 12.98
N PHE A 27 0.88 -3.54 11.77
CA PHE A 27 0.60 -2.83 10.53
C PHE A 27 -0.88 -2.41 10.47
N GLY A 28 -1.15 -1.12 10.29
CA GLY A 28 -2.51 -0.57 10.36
C GLY A 28 -2.91 -0.01 11.74
N VAL A 29 -1.99 0.04 12.72
CA VAL A 29 -2.21 0.74 14.00
C VAL A 29 -2.59 2.22 13.81
N SER A 30 -2.12 2.84 12.73
CA SER A 30 -2.62 4.13 12.26
C SER A 30 -2.68 4.19 10.72
N VAL A 31 -3.68 4.89 10.19
CA VAL A 31 -3.90 5.10 8.75
C VAL A 31 -4.30 6.55 8.49
N ALA A 32 -3.85 7.11 7.37
CA ALA A 32 -4.31 8.41 6.88
C ALA A 32 -4.19 8.50 5.36
N SER A 33 -4.96 9.41 4.74
CA SER A 33 -4.56 9.95 3.44
C SER A 33 -3.24 10.71 3.58
N ALA A 34 -2.34 10.49 2.62
CA ALA A 34 -1.05 11.14 2.51
C ALA A 34 -1.12 12.48 1.73
N GLY A 35 -2.23 12.74 1.02
CA GLY A 35 -2.25 13.74 -0.06
C GLY A 35 -1.60 13.18 -1.33
N ASP A 36 -1.41 14.02 -2.35
CA ASP A 36 -0.72 13.62 -3.59
C ASP A 36 0.80 13.79 -3.39
N VAL A 37 1.47 12.72 -2.96
CA VAL A 37 2.91 12.78 -2.61
C VAL A 37 3.81 12.57 -3.83
N ASN A 38 3.25 12.19 -4.98
CA ASN A 38 4.00 11.83 -6.18
C ASN A 38 3.66 12.70 -7.42
N ASN A 39 2.64 13.57 -7.31
CA ASN A 39 2.08 14.43 -8.36
C ASN A 39 1.40 13.69 -9.54
N ASP A 40 0.77 12.54 -9.29
CA ASP A 40 -0.04 11.83 -10.30
C ASP A 40 -1.49 12.35 -10.41
N GLY A 41 -1.94 13.15 -9.44
CA GLY A 41 -3.27 13.74 -9.38
C GLY A 41 -4.31 12.92 -8.60
N VAL A 42 -3.91 11.85 -7.92
CA VAL A 42 -4.72 11.05 -7.00
C VAL A 42 -4.13 11.13 -5.59
N ALA A 43 -4.96 11.00 -4.55
CA ALA A 43 -4.46 10.98 -3.19
C ALA A 43 -3.77 9.64 -2.88
N ASP A 44 -2.59 9.69 -2.27
CA ASP A 44 -1.87 8.54 -1.76
C ASP A 44 -2.27 8.24 -0.30
N LEU A 45 -1.76 7.14 0.26
CA LEU A 45 -2.09 6.67 1.61
C LEU A 45 -0.82 6.45 2.44
N ILE A 46 -0.88 6.73 3.75
CA ILE A 46 0.17 6.40 4.71
C ILE A 46 -0.38 5.49 5.82
N ILE A 47 0.36 4.42 6.11
CA ILE A 47 -0.02 3.35 7.05
C ILE A 47 1.14 3.10 8.02
N GLY A 48 0.87 3.19 9.32
CA GLY A 48 1.85 2.95 10.37
C GLY A 48 1.92 1.49 10.84
N ALA A 49 3.09 1.08 11.33
CA ALA A 49 3.38 -0.22 11.93
C ALA A 49 4.35 -0.02 13.11
N ASP A 50 3.82 0.23 14.31
CA ASP A 50 4.63 0.73 15.43
C ASP A 50 5.46 -0.33 16.17
N LEU A 51 5.25 -1.61 15.86
CA LEU A 51 6.05 -2.72 16.36
C LEU A 51 6.98 -3.32 15.30
N ASP A 52 7.13 -2.69 14.13
CA ASP A 52 8.06 -3.14 13.09
C ASP A 52 9.50 -3.28 13.63
N ASP A 53 10.07 -4.48 13.44
CA ASP A 53 11.39 -4.91 13.91
C ASP A 53 12.51 -4.67 12.86
N VAL A 54 12.19 -4.15 11.65
CA VAL A 54 13.14 -3.96 10.54
C VAL A 54 14.27 -2.98 10.92
N GLY A 55 15.45 -3.56 11.14
CA GLY A 55 16.64 -2.84 11.58
C GLY A 55 16.71 -2.57 13.09
N GLY A 56 15.80 -3.11 13.89
CA GLY A 56 15.86 -3.11 15.35
C GLY A 56 14.52 -3.33 16.03
N MET A 57 14.53 -4.00 17.19
CA MET A 57 13.32 -4.34 17.97
C MET A 57 12.40 -3.14 18.21
N ASN A 58 11.13 -3.22 17.81
CA ASN A 58 10.10 -2.17 17.90
C ASN A 58 10.62 -0.80 17.45
N ARG A 59 11.37 -0.75 16.34
CA ARG A 59 11.82 0.49 15.72
C ARG A 59 10.63 1.24 15.11
N GLY A 60 9.70 0.48 14.56
CA GLY A 60 8.48 0.97 13.94
C GLY A 60 8.71 1.56 12.55
N SER A 61 7.68 1.52 11.72
CA SER A 61 7.69 2.07 10.37
C SER A 61 6.40 2.77 9.96
N ALA A 62 6.48 3.54 8.88
CA ALA A 62 5.33 4.09 8.17
C ALA A 62 5.52 3.87 6.66
N ARG A 63 4.59 3.12 6.06
CA ARG A 63 4.56 2.76 4.64
C ARG A 63 3.64 3.73 3.89
N VAL A 64 4.13 4.29 2.80
CA VAL A 64 3.37 5.14 1.88
C VAL A 64 3.06 4.33 0.62
N VAL A 65 1.80 4.27 0.23
CA VAL A 65 1.32 3.50 -0.91
C VAL A 65 0.54 4.38 -1.88
N SER A 66 0.76 4.19 -3.18
CA SER A 66 0.13 5.00 -4.22
C SER A 66 -1.38 4.76 -4.29
N GLY A 67 -2.15 5.83 -4.43
CA GLY A 67 -3.59 5.75 -4.66
C GLY A 67 -3.97 5.13 -6.00
N VAL A 68 -3.12 5.26 -7.03
CA VAL A 68 -3.40 4.84 -8.40
C VAL A 68 -3.29 3.32 -8.59
N ASP A 69 -2.24 2.69 -8.05
CA ASP A 69 -1.94 1.27 -8.29
C ASP A 69 -1.61 0.45 -7.03
N GLY A 70 -1.59 1.08 -5.85
CA GLY A 70 -1.26 0.43 -4.58
C GLY A 70 0.23 0.10 -4.41
N ALA A 71 1.12 0.56 -5.29
CA ALA A 71 2.56 0.35 -5.14
C ALA A 71 3.08 1.09 -3.91
N THR A 72 3.99 0.45 -3.15
CA THR A 72 4.71 1.15 -2.07
C THR A 72 5.67 2.18 -2.68
N LEU A 73 5.44 3.45 -2.39
CA LEU A 73 6.28 4.58 -2.80
C LEU A 73 7.47 4.72 -1.84
N TYR A 74 7.20 4.69 -0.54
CA TYR A 74 8.19 4.84 0.52
C TYR A 74 7.89 3.93 1.70
N THR A 75 8.93 3.52 2.43
CA THR A 75 8.79 2.96 3.78
C THR A 75 9.80 3.65 4.69
N PHE A 76 9.30 4.41 5.66
CA PHE A 76 10.12 5.13 6.62
C PHE A 76 10.26 4.31 7.89
N LEU A 77 11.49 4.15 8.38
CA LEU A 77 11.79 3.45 9.63
C LEU A 77 12.10 4.48 10.74
N GLY A 78 11.87 4.12 12.00
CA GLY A 78 12.38 4.89 13.16
C GLY A 78 13.91 5.05 13.17
N ASP A 79 14.50 5.74 14.14
CA ASP A 79 15.97 5.87 14.21
C ASP A 79 16.62 4.74 15.02
N ALA A 80 15.93 4.27 16.05
CA ALA A 80 16.45 3.31 17.02
C ALA A 80 15.41 2.24 17.41
N ALA A 81 15.91 1.11 17.91
CA ALA A 81 15.08 0.07 18.50
C ALA A 81 14.34 0.63 19.73
N GLY A 82 13.01 0.48 19.76
CA GLY A 82 12.14 1.01 20.79
C GLY A 82 11.64 2.44 20.55
N ASP A 83 11.73 2.97 19.33
CA ASP A 83 11.13 4.27 18.98
C ASP A 83 9.60 4.19 18.79
N PHE A 84 9.08 3.04 18.33
CA PHE A 84 7.67 2.84 17.96
C PHE A 84 7.17 3.91 16.96
N PHE A 85 7.98 4.16 15.92
CA PHE A 85 7.65 5.08 14.84
C PHE A 85 6.49 4.52 13.99
N GLY A 86 5.57 5.39 13.56
CA GLY A 86 4.33 4.95 12.90
C GLY A 86 3.15 4.72 13.84
N HIS A 87 3.29 4.97 15.14
CA HIS A 87 2.17 4.89 16.10
C HIS A 87 1.02 5.83 15.74
N SER A 88 1.32 6.99 15.15
CA SER A 88 0.33 7.89 14.57
C SER A 88 0.85 8.48 13.27
N VAL A 89 -0.02 8.57 12.25
CA VAL A 89 0.30 9.13 10.92
C VAL A 89 -0.78 10.13 10.48
N ALA A 90 -0.39 11.13 9.69
CA ALA A 90 -1.28 12.07 9.03
C ALA A 90 -0.62 12.66 7.77
N GLY A 91 -1.41 13.12 6.80
CA GLY A 91 -0.95 14.08 5.82
C GLY A 91 -0.62 15.43 6.49
N ALA A 92 0.53 16.00 6.16
CA ALA A 92 0.89 17.38 6.53
C ALA A 92 0.39 18.40 5.48
N GLY A 93 0.21 17.95 4.23
CA GLY A 93 0.06 18.81 3.06
C GLY A 93 1.41 19.40 2.61
N ASP A 94 1.47 20.12 1.49
CA ASP A 94 2.70 20.83 1.07
C ASP A 94 3.10 21.94 2.08
N VAL A 95 3.93 21.60 3.08
CA VAL A 95 4.38 22.55 4.12
C VAL A 95 5.74 23.19 3.78
N ASN A 96 6.31 22.87 2.63
CA ASN A 96 7.62 23.32 2.21
C ASN A 96 7.59 24.20 0.94
N GLY A 97 6.53 24.08 0.14
CA GLY A 97 6.24 24.83 -1.07
C GLY A 97 6.82 24.23 -2.36
N ASP A 98 7.13 22.93 -2.39
CA ASP A 98 7.66 22.24 -3.57
C ASP A 98 6.57 21.69 -4.50
N GLY A 99 5.32 21.63 -4.04
CA GLY A 99 4.16 21.18 -4.78
C GLY A 99 3.79 19.71 -4.60
N PHE A 100 4.45 18.97 -3.69
CA PHE A 100 4.06 17.62 -3.27
C PHE A 100 3.50 17.69 -1.85
N ASP A 101 2.51 16.85 -1.51
CA ASP A 101 2.02 16.81 -0.13
C ASP A 101 3.05 16.13 0.80
N ASP A 102 3.37 16.77 1.93
CA ASP A 102 4.29 16.24 2.93
C ASP A 102 3.56 15.33 3.95
N LEU A 103 4.33 14.53 4.67
CA LEU A 103 3.86 13.47 5.57
C LEU A 103 4.21 13.76 7.02
N LEU A 104 3.35 13.39 7.97
CA LEU A 104 3.57 13.56 9.41
C LEU A 104 3.48 12.21 10.14
N VAL A 105 4.53 11.85 10.87
CA VAL A 105 4.61 10.55 11.59
C VAL A 105 5.10 10.72 13.03
N GLY A 106 4.40 10.09 13.98
CA GLY A 106 4.71 10.05 15.41
C GLY A 106 5.48 8.80 15.85
N ALA A 107 6.33 8.97 16.87
CA ALA A 107 7.05 7.94 17.62
C ALA A 107 6.89 8.24 19.12
N TRP A 108 5.77 7.77 19.69
CA TRP A 108 5.28 8.21 21.00
C TRP A 108 6.15 7.80 22.20
N VAL A 109 7.10 6.88 22.05
CA VAL A 109 8.08 6.53 23.10
C VAL A 109 9.53 6.71 22.68
N GLY A 110 9.78 7.36 21.54
CA GLY A 110 11.13 7.63 21.04
C GLY A 110 12.04 8.37 22.03
N ASP A 111 13.27 7.88 22.16
CA ASP A 111 14.23 8.31 23.20
C ASP A 111 15.01 9.60 22.84
N ALA A 112 14.52 10.35 21.84
CA ALA A 112 15.22 11.45 21.17
C ALA A 112 15.69 12.59 22.10
N ASN A 113 15.04 12.81 23.25
CA ASN A 113 15.50 13.74 24.29
C ASN A 113 15.46 13.12 25.71
N GLY A 114 15.51 11.78 25.79
CA GLY A 114 15.46 11.01 27.03
C GLY A 114 14.35 9.96 27.02
N THR A 115 14.33 9.09 28.04
CA THR A 115 13.46 7.91 28.07
C THR A 115 11.99 8.24 27.89
N ASP A 116 11.34 7.62 26.91
CA ASP A 116 9.92 7.83 26.54
C ASP A 116 9.57 9.30 26.21
N SER A 117 10.55 10.14 25.80
CA SER A 117 10.28 11.56 25.49
C SER A 117 9.29 11.75 24.32
N GLY A 118 9.37 10.85 23.36
CA GLY A 118 8.59 10.87 22.12
C GLY A 118 9.05 11.94 21.12
N PHE A 119 8.75 11.71 19.85
CA PHE A 119 8.94 12.69 18.78
C PHE A 119 7.89 12.55 17.66
N ALA A 120 7.81 13.56 16.79
CA ALA A 120 7.10 13.51 15.53
C ALA A 120 7.96 14.10 14.40
N ARG A 121 7.78 13.66 13.16
CA ARG A 121 8.56 14.10 11.98
C ARG A 121 7.65 14.53 10.85
N ILE A 122 8.06 15.60 10.17
CA ILE A 122 7.58 15.90 8.82
C ILE A 122 8.59 15.31 7.83
N LEU A 123 8.12 14.49 6.89
CA LEU A 123 8.91 13.91 5.81
C LEU A 123 8.38 14.44 4.48
N SER A 124 9.27 14.71 3.52
CA SER A 124 8.87 15.22 2.21
C SER A 124 8.14 14.15 1.39
N GLY A 125 7.05 14.51 0.73
CA GLY A 125 6.42 13.63 -0.26
C GLY A 125 7.31 13.39 -1.47
N ALA A 126 8.07 14.40 -1.89
CA ALA A 126 8.84 14.40 -3.13
C ALA A 126 10.06 13.45 -3.12
N ASP A 127 10.72 13.28 -1.97
CA ASP A 127 11.95 12.48 -1.86
C ASP A 127 12.11 11.72 -0.52
N GLY A 128 11.12 11.79 0.37
CA GLY A 128 11.16 11.14 1.68
C GLY A 128 12.12 11.77 2.70
N THR A 129 12.77 12.89 2.40
CA THR A 129 13.71 13.52 3.34
C THR A 129 13.01 14.08 4.57
N ILE A 130 13.66 13.98 5.73
CA ILE A 130 13.13 14.55 6.98
C ILE A 130 13.26 16.08 6.91
N LEU A 131 12.13 16.75 6.70
CA LEU A 131 12.04 18.21 6.67
C LEU A 131 12.20 18.79 8.08
N ARG A 132 11.51 18.22 9.07
CA ARG A 132 11.46 18.70 10.47
C ARG A 132 11.27 17.55 11.46
N THR A 133 11.80 17.72 12.66
CA THR A 133 11.57 16.82 13.81
C THR A 133 11.17 17.64 15.04
N PHE A 134 10.06 17.27 15.66
CA PHE A 134 9.54 17.81 16.91
C PHE A 134 9.76 16.79 18.02
N VAL A 135 10.28 17.18 19.18
CA VAL A 135 10.69 16.24 20.25
C VAL A 135 10.14 16.71 21.59
N GLY A 136 9.74 15.76 22.45
CA GLY A 136 9.40 16.03 23.85
C GLY A 136 10.57 16.71 24.59
N ASP A 137 10.27 17.64 25.50
CA ASP A 137 11.29 18.43 26.19
C ASP A 137 11.72 17.84 27.54
N SER A 138 10.97 16.85 28.04
CA SER A 138 11.24 16.06 29.25
C SER A 138 11.15 14.55 28.98
N ILE A 139 11.36 13.74 30.03
CA ILE A 139 11.24 12.27 29.96
C ILE A 139 9.79 11.86 30.15
N SER A 140 9.35 10.83 29.42
CA SER A 140 8.01 10.27 29.50
C SER A 140 6.85 11.19 29.06
N ASP A 141 7.12 12.32 28.36
CA ASP A 141 6.08 13.22 27.82
C ASP A 141 5.21 12.53 26.75
N ARG A 142 5.80 11.58 26.03
CA ARG A 142 5.22 10.85 24.90
C ARG A 142 4.72 11.72 23.75
N MET A 143 5.54 12.69 23.34
CA MET A 143 5.25 13.48 22.13
C MET A 143 5.10 12.58 20.90
N GLY A 144 4.11 12.84 20.05
CA GLY A 144 3.77 11.95 18.93
C GLY A 144 2.83 10.81 19.30
N THR A 145 2.15 10.88 20.47
CA THR A 145 0.99 10.00 20.77
C THR A 145 -0.08 10.16 19.70
N ALA A 146 -0.35 11.41 19.28
CA ALA A 146 -1.25 11.72 18.18
C ALA A 146 -0.69 12.89 17.37
N VAL A 147 -0.97 12.89 16.07
CA VAL A 147 -0.51 13.89 15.10
C VAL A 147 -1.64 14.23 14.14
N ALA A 148 -1.73 15.48 13.71
CA ALA A 148 -2.65 15.91 12.66
C ALA A 148 -2.16 17.20 11.98
N SER A 149 -2.65 17.45 10.76
CA SER A 149 -2.68 18.81 10.24
C SER A 149 -3.60 19.67 11.13
N ALA A 150 -3.14 20.86 11.46
CA ALA A 150 -3.91 21.89 12.15
C ALA A 150 -4.75 22.74 11.16
N GLY A 151 -4.45 22.67 9.86
CA GLY A 151 -4.86 23.67 8.88
C GLY A 151 -4.04 24.97 9.02
N ASP A 152 -4.34 25.99 8.21
CA ASP A 152 -3.67 27.30 8.31
C ASP A 152 -4.20 28.11 9.51
N VAL A 153 -3.48 28.06 10.65
CA VAL A 153 -3.90 28.74 11.89
C VAL A 153 -3.25 30.12 12.01
N ASP A 154 -2.01 30.28 11.55
CA ASP A 154 -1.29 31.56 11.59
C ASP A 154 -1.53 32.49 10.37
N GLY A 155 -2.17 31.96 9.33
CA GLY A 155 -2.67 32.67 8.16
C GLY A 155 -1.56 33.07 7.19
N ASP A 156 -0.48 32.31 7.12
CA ASP A 156 0.60 32.49 6.14
C ASP A 156 0.34 31.76 4.81
N GLY A 157 -0.63 30.84 4.80
CA GLY A 157 -1.09 30.09 3.63
C GLY A 157 -0.52 28.68 3.51
N ALA A 158 0.33 28.23 4.45
CA ALA A 158 0.72 26.83 4.59
C ALA A 158 -0.17 26.12 5.64
N ALA A 159 -0.26 24.79 5.56
CA ALA A 159 -0.94 24.02 6.60
C ALA A 159 -0.02 23.88 7.84
N ASP A 160 -0.51 24.28 9.01
CA ASP A 160 0.20 24.11 10.27
C ASP A 160 0.01 22.69 10.83
N ILE A 161 0.76 22.33 11.88
CA ILE A 161 0.82 20.97 12.42
C ILE A 161 0.51 20.97 13.92
N ILE A 162 -0.30 20.03 14.40
CA ILE A 162 -0.53 19.79 15.83
C ILE A 162 -0.03 18.40 16.26
N VAL A 163 0.68 18.35 17.38
CA VAL A 163 1.25 17.13 17.96
C VAL A 163 0.87 17.01 19.44
N GLY A 164 0.30 15.86 19.82
CA GLY A 164 -0.05 15.50 21.19
C GLY A 164 1.11 14.86 21.96
N ALA A 165 1.21 15.18 23.25
CA ALA A 165 2.14 14.63 24.22
C ALA A 165 1.37 14.23 25.48
N SER A 166 0.75 13.05 25.44
CA SER A 166 -0.32 12.64 26.36
C SER A 166 0.08 12.56 27.84
N LEU A 167 1.38 12.43 28.13
CA LEU A 167 1.92 12.28 29.48
C LEU A 167 2.82 13.43 29.94
N ASP A 168 2.88 14.54 29.18
CA ASP A 168 3.64 15.75 29.54
C ASP A 168 3.29 16.23 30.97
N ASP A 169 4.33 16.49 31.76
CA ASP A 169 4.26 16.91 33.17
C ASP A 169 4.03 18.43 33.33
N ASP A 170 4.15 19.24 32.26
CA ASP A 170 3.92 20.68 32.29
C ASP A 170 2.41 20.99 32.42
N GLY A 171 1.95 21.03 33.68
CA GLY A 171 0.55 21.25 34.07
C GLY A 171 0.21 20.51 35.37
N GLY A 172 0.88 19.37 35.58
CA GLY A 172 0.65 18.42 36.67
C GLY A 172 1.20 17.07 36.24
N LEU A 173 1.39 16.13 37.18
CA LEU A 173 1.96 14.83 36.83
C LEU A 173 1.07 14.10 35.82
N ASN A 174 1.61 13.79 34.63
CA ASN A 174 0.89 13.25 33.48
C ASN A 174 -0.35 14.08 33.09
N ALA A 175 -0.31 15.41 33.18
CA ALA A 175 -1.45 16.25 32.75
C ALA A 175 -1.68 16.17 31.24
N GLY A 176 -0.60 16.04 30.47
CA GLY A 176 -0.59 15.99 29.01
C GLY A 176 -0.57 17.38 28.38
N SER A 177 -0.09 17.47 27.13
CA SER A 177 -0.07 18.70 26.35
C SER A 177 -0.32 18.45 24.86
N ALA A 178 -0.63 19.52 24.13
CA ALA A 178 -0.61 19.53 22.67
C ALA A 178 0.09 20.81 22.18
N ARG A 179 0.93 20.66 21.16
CA ARG A 179 1.79 21.74 20.63
C ARG A 179 1.51 21.95 19.15
N VAL A 180 1.38 23.22 18.76
CA VAL A 180 1.10 23.64 17.39
C VAL A 180 2.36 24.27 16.82
N PHE A 181 2.77 23.79 15.65
CA PHE A 181 3.96 24.22 14.93
C PHE A 181 3.56 24.80 13.59
N SER A 182 4.12 25.97 13.25
CA SER A 182 3.93 26.59 11.94
C SER A 182 4.43 25.64 10.85
N GLY A 183 3.61 25.37 9.83
CA GLY A 183 3.95 24.53 8.70
C GLY A 183 5.16 25.08 7.96
N ALA A 184 5.09 26.34 7.54
CA ALA A 184 6.17 26.99 6.81
C ALA A 184 7.49 27.06 7.61
N THR A 185 7.44 27.33 8.92
CA THR A 185 8.65 27.70 9.70
C THR A 185 9.11 26.70 10.76
N GLY A 186 8.27 25.74 11.16
CA GLY A 186 8.50 24.86 12.32
C GLY A 186 8.48 25.58 13.68
N ALA A 187 8.10 26.86 13.74
CA ALA A 187 8.04 27.61 14.99
C ALA A 187 6.84 27.18 15.84
N VAL A 188 7.01 27.02 17.16
CA VAL A 188 5.88 26.81 18.08
C VAL A 188 4.99 28.04 18.07
N LEU A 189 3.75 27.86 17.61
CA LEU A 189 2.69 28.86 17.63
C LEU A 189 1.97 28.84 18.98
N TRP A 190 1.52 27.66 19.39
CA TRP A 190 0.74 27.44 20.60
C TRP A 190 1.19 26.21 21.39
N THR A 191 0.90 26.20 22.67
CA THR A 191 1.05 25.05 23.56
C THR A 191 -0.10 25.06 24.56
N PHE A 192 -0.82 23.96 24.61
CA PHE A 192 -1.99 23.75 25.45
C PHE A 192 -1.69 22.62 26.43
N HIS A 193 -2.18 22.71 27.65
CA HIS A 193 -1.84 21.80 28.74
C HIS A 193 -3.10 21.31 29.46
N GLY A 194 -3.08 20.06 29.94
CA GLY A 194 -4.10 19.51 30.81
C GLY A 194 -4.29 20.33 32.09
N ALA A 195 -5.51 20.31 32.64
CA ALA A 195 -5.87 21.19 33.75
C ALA A 195 -5.52 20.60 35.11
N GLU A 196 -5.56 19.26 35.23
CA GLU A 196 -5.27 18.49 36.44
C GLU A 196 -4.33 17.30 36.11
N PRO A 197 -3.65 16.73 37.12
CA PRO A 197 -2.78 15.55 36.93
C PRO A 197 -3.54 14.33 36.42
N ALA A 198 -2.92 13.58 35.50
CA ALA A 198 -3.48 12.41 34.82
C ALA A 198 -4.70 12.68 33.91
N ASP A 199 -4.94 13.91 33.45
CA ASP A 199 -6.01 14.19 32.47
C ASP A 199 -5.78 13.51 31.10
N ASN A 200 -4.52 13.17 30.75
CA ASN A 200 -4.10 12.63 29.45
C ASN A 200 -4.51 13.57 28.29
N PHE A 201 -4.30 14.86 28.47
CA PHE A 201 -4.60 15.87 27.46
C PHE A 201 -3.66 15.74 26.25
N GLY A 202 -4.21 15.74 25.04
CA GLY A 202 -3.44 15.50 23.82
C GLY A 202 -3.27 14.03 23.45
N THR A 203 -4.08 13.10 24.01
CA THR A 203 -4.21 11.73 23.47
C THR A 203 -4.80 11.74 22.05
N SER A 204 -5.66 12.70 21.72
CA SER A 204 -6.16 12.91 20.36
C SER A 204 -6.16 14.40 20.01
N VAL A 205 -5.85 14.71 18.75
CA VAL A 205 -5.75 16.07 18.21
C VAL A 205 -6.29 16.08 16.78
N ALA A 206 -6.96 17.16 16.39
CA ALA A 206 -7.33 17.42 15.00
C ALA A 206 -7.47 18.93 14.75
N SER A 207 -7.42 19.34 13.47
CA SER A 207 -8.04 20.61 13.08
C SER A 207 -9.54 20.57 13.38
N ALA A 208 -10.09 21.69 13.83
CA ALA A 208 -11.52 21.89 14.00
C ALA A 208 -12.19 22.50 12.76
N GLY A 209 -11.42 22.95 11.76
CA GLY A 209 -11.89 23.90 10.74
C GLY A 209 -12.08 25.31 11.32
N ASP A 210 -12.68 26.24 10.59
CA ASP A 210 -13.04 27.57 11.11
C ASP A 210 -14.35 27.47 11.89
N VAL A 211 -14.30 27.55 13.23
CA VAL A 211 -15.50 27.42 14.08
C VAL A 211 -15.95 28.74 14.71
N ASP A 212 -15.12 29.79 14.68
CA ASP A 212 -15.48 31.13 15.19
C ASP A 212 -15.72 32.21 14.12
N GLY A 213 -15.42 31.89 12.85
CA GLY A 213 -15.72 32.68 11.67
C GLY A 213 -14.69 33.76 11.35
N ASP A 214 -13.45 33.59 11.81
CA ASP A 214 -12.35 34.53 11.54
C ASP A 214 -11.53 34.23 10.27
N GLY A 215 -11.79 33.08 9.64
CA GLY A 215 -11.19 32.64 8.39
C GLY A 215 -9.88 31.87 8.53
N ARG A 216 -9.59 31.32 9.72
CA ARG A 216 -8.45 30.46 10.02
C ARG A 216 -8.92 29.12 10.56
N ALA A 217 -8.07 28.11 10.48
CA ALA A 217 -8.36 26.85 11.12
C ALA A 217 -8.21 26.96 12.64
N ASP A 218 -9.13 26.32 13.36
CA ASP A 218 -9.13 26.13 14.81
C ASP A 218 -8.73 24.70 15.17
N LEU A 219 -8.70 24.37 16.46
CA LEU A 219 -8.09 23.13 16.97
C LEU A 219 -9.02 22.43 17.96
N ILE A 220 -9.17 21.11 17.84
CA ILE A 220 -9.84 20.28 18.85
C ILE A 220 -8.85 19.28 19.47
N ILE A 221 -8.88 19.17 20.80
CA ILE A 221 -7.95 18.34 21.58
C ILE A 221 -8.73 17.53 22.63
N GLY A 222 -8.49 16.21 22.67
CA GLY A 222 -9.09 15.27 23.62
C GLY A 222 -8.29 15.07 24.91
N ALA A 223 -8.99 14.75 26.00
CA ALA A 223 -8.41 14.40 27.30
C ALA A 223 -9.33 13.38 28.03
N TRP A 224 -9.20 12.11 27.65
CA TRP A 224 -10.14 11.06 28.03
C TRP A 224 -10.14 10.68 29.52
N GLN A 225 -9.03 10.89 30.25
CA GLN A 225 -8.98 10.66 31.70
C GLN A 225 -9.44 11.86 32.54
N ALA A 226 -9.79 12.99 31.91
CA ALA A 226 -10.18 14.18 32.63
C ALA A 226 -11.41 13.96 33.53
N ASN A 227 -11.39 14.55 34.72
CA ASN A 227 -12.37 14.28 35.78
C ASN A 227 -13.70 15.08 35.63
N GLY A 228 -14.15 15.34 34.40
CA GLY A 228 -15.17 16.32 34.01
C GLY A 228 -16.49 16.27 34.81
N ALA A 229 -17.44 15.42 34.40
CA ALA A 229 -18.70 15.21 35.12
C ALA A 229 -18.58 14.16 36.25
N GLY A 230 -17.50 13.37 36.22
CA GLY A 230 -17.19 12.25 37.11
C GLY A 230 -15.72 11.84 36.96
N ALA A 231 -15.27 10.87 37.76
CA ALA A 231 -13.88 10.38 37.66
C ALA A 231 -13.66 9.73 36.28
N ASN A 232 -12.62 10.16 35.56
CA ASN A 232 -12.33 9.74 34.19
C ASN A 232 -13.55 9.83 33.25
N ALA A 233 -14.37 10.87 33.40
CA ALA A 233 -15.50 11.13 32.50
C ALA A 233 -15.03 11.52 31.08
N GLY A 234 -13.85 12.13 30.99
CA GLY A 234 -13.29 12.64 29.75
C GLY A 234 -13.82 14.02 29.36
N LEU A 235 -13.04 14.72 28.53
CA LEU A 235 -13.42 15.98 27.91
C LEU A 235 -12.77 16.15 26.53
N ALA A 236 -13.30 17.08 25.74
CA ALA A 236 -12.64 17.63 24.56
C ALA A 236 -12.72 19.16 24.60
N GLN A 237 -11.67 19.85 24.15
CA GLN A 237 -11.56 21.31 24.16
C GLN A 237 -11.26 21.85 22.77
N VAL A 238 -11.91 22.96 22.43
CA VAL A 238 -11.75 23.65 21.15
C VAL A 238 -11.07 24.99 21.36
N TYR A 239 -10.01 25.27 20.61
CA TYR A 239 -9.20 26.47 20.72
C TYR A 239 -9.14 27.21 19.40
N SER A 240 -9.32 28.53 19.44
CA SER A 240 -9.12 29.42 18.30
C SER A 240 -7.66 29.34 17.84
N GLY A 241 -7.42 28.89 16.61
CA GLY A 241 -6.07 28.76 16.06
C GLY A 241 -5.42 30.11 15.81
N ALA A 242 -6.23 31.14 15.51
CA ALA A 242 -5.79 32.52 15.35
C ALA A 242 -5.29 33.17 16.66
N THR A 243 -5.80 32.74 17.83
CA THR A 243 -5.60 33.46 19.10
C THR A 243 -5.11 32.62 20.29
N GLY A 244 -5.13 31.29 20.17
CA GLY A 244 -4.85 30.35 21.26
C GLY A 244 -5.89 30.40 22.39
N LEU A 245 -7.06 30.98 22.17
CA LEU A 245 -8.11 31.11 23.19
C LEU A 245 -9.08 29.93 23.15
N LEU A 246 -9.42 29.41 24.33
CA LEU A 246 -10.44 28.38 24.48
C LEU A 246 -11.83 28.91 24.07
N LEU A 247 -12.44 28.24 23.09
CA LEU A 247 -13.78 28.52 22.56
C LEU A 247 -14.83 27.64 23.25
N HIS A 248 -14.65 26.31 23.18
CA HIS A 248 -15.62 25.32 23.68
C HIS A 248 -14.97 24.28 24.59
N THR A 249 -15.78 23.65 25.44
CA THR A 249 -15.40 22.50 26.25
C THR A 249 -16.58 21.55 26.33
N PHE A 250 -16.38 20.35 25.81
CA PHE A 250 -17.33 19.24 25.84
C PHE A 250 -16.89 18.25 26.92
N THR A 251 -17.82 17.64 27.66
CA THR A 251 -17.52 16.74 28.78
C THR A 251 -18.37 15.48 28.70
N GLY A 252 -17.77 14.33 28.99
CA GLY A 252 -18.48 13.06 29.05
C GLY A 252 -19.64 13.04 30.05
N SER A 253 -20.58 12.12 29.83
CA SER A 253 -21.90 12.15 30.48
C SER A 253 -21.94 11.41 31.82
N ALA A 254 -21.14 10.36 31.96
CA ALA A 254 -20.96 9.56 33.15
C ALA A 254 -19.46 9.45 33.51
N ALA A 255 -19.01 8.35 34.11
CA ALA A 255 -17.67 8.20 34.67
C ALA A 255 -17.03 6.93 34.12
N ALA A 256 -15.80 7.05 33.62
CA ALA A 256 -15.06 6.06 32.84
C ALA A 256 -15.46 5.91 31.36
N ASP A 257 -16.39 6.71 30.84
CA ASP A 257 -16.83 6.74 29.42
C ASP A 257 -15.70 7.00 28.41
N GLN A 258 -14.55 7.53 28.86
CA GLN A 258 -13.40 7.95 28.03
C GLN A 258 -13.71 9.00 26.95
N PHE A 259 -14.66 9.91 27.21
CA PHE A 259 -15.04 10.95 26.24
C PHE A 259 -13.84 11.82 25.83
N GLY A 260 -13.57 11.95 24.53
CA GLY A 260 -12.37 12.59 24.00
C GLY A 260 -11.19 11.63 23.80
N VAL A 261 -11.43 10.31 23.75
CA VAL A 261 -10.43 9.34 23.26
C VAL A 261 -10.09 9.63 21.79
N SER A 262 -11.07 10.03 20.99
CA SER A 262 -10.94 10.41 19.57
C SER A 262 -11.72 11.70 19.27
N VAL A 263 -11.22 12.51 18.33
CA VAL A 263 -11.78 13.81 17.91
C VAL A 263 -11.61 14.01 16.41
N ALA A 264 -12.58 14.65 15.74
CA ALA A 264 -12.49 15.01 14.32
C ALA A 264 -13.32 16.28 13.99
N SER A 265 -12.98 16.95 12.89
CA SER A 265 -13.86 17.91 12.22
C SER A 265 -14.87 17.19 11.31
N LEU A 266 -16.03 17.78 11.11
CA LEU A 266 -17.11 17.29 10.23
C LEU A 266 -17.39 18.24 9.06
N GLY A 267 -16.63 19.32 8.87
CA GLY A 267 -17.05 20.40 7.96
C GLY A 267 -18.35 21.07 8.43
N ASP A 268 -19.04 21.80 7.56
CA ASP A 268 -20.31 22.48 7.86
C ASP A 268 -21.49 21.53 7.63
N ILE A 269 -21.95 20.82 8.67
CA ILE A 269 -23.02 19.81 8.54
C ILE A 269 -24.43 20.35 8.84
N ASP A 270 -24.54 21.49 9.55
CA ASP A 270 -25.82 22.13 9.83
C ASP A 270 -26.17 23.32 8.89
N GLY A 271 -25.22 23.74 8.05
CA GLY A 271 -25.38 24.73 6.99
C GLY A 271 -25.30 26.18 7.47
N ASP A 272 -24.68 26.45 8.62
CA ASP A 272 -24.48 27.80 9.15
C ASP A 272 -23.24 28.54 8.59
N GLY A 273 -22.35 27.80 7.92
CA GLY A 273 -21.15 28.30 7.26
C GLY A 273 -19.86 28.19 8.08
N LEU A 274 -19.90 27.48 9.21
CA LEU A 274 -18.77 27.20 10.10
C LEU A 274 -18.59 25.68 10.25
N ALA A 275 -17.39 25.25 10.64
CA ALA A 275 -17.11 23.82 10.80
C ALA A 275 -17.68 23.25 12.11
N ASP A 276 -18.08 21.99 12.05
CA ASP A 276 -18.65 21.20 13.14
C ASP A 276 -17.72 20.06 13.55
N LEU A 277 -18.03 19.40 14.68
CA LEU A 277 -17.05 18.60 15.43
C LEU A 277 -17.63 17.29 15.93
N ALA A 278 -16.88 16.20 15.79
CA ALA A 278 -17.19 14.89 16.36
C ALA A 278 -16.27 14.57 17.54
N VAL A 279 -16.81 13.91 18.58
CA VAL A 279 -16.04 13.38 19.71
C VAL A 279 -16.51 11.99 20.08
N GLY A 280 -15.57 11.05 20.21
CA GLY A 280 -15.81 9.67 20.62
C GLY A 280 -15.68 9.43 22.13
N ALA A 281 -16.40 8.43 22.63
CA ALA A 281 -16.41 7.94 24.00
C ALA A 281 -16.57 6.41 23.98
N ASN A 282 -15.47 5.70 23.72
CA ASN A 282 -15.51 4.26 23.41
C ASN A 282 -15.99 3.36 24.57
N LEU A 283 -15.94 3.82 25.82
CA LEU A 283 -16.45 3.07 26.97
C LEU A 283 -17.81 3.58 27.50
N ASP A 284 -18.58 4.32 26.69
CA ASP A 284 -19.94 4.71 27.08
C ASP A 284 -20.86 3.47 27.26
N ASP A 285 -21.56 3.42 28.38
CA ASP A 285 -22.38 2.29 28.84
C ASP A 285 -23.84 2.34 28.34
N ASN A 286 -24.22 3.35 27.54
CA ASN A 286 -25.62 3.67 27.22
C ASN A 286 -26.42 2.53 26.56
N MET A 287 -25.80 1.62 25.81
CA MET A 287 -26.45 0.45 25.17
C MET A 287 -26.00 -0.90 25.76
N GLY A 288 -25.04 -0.90 26.68
CA GLY A 288 -24.43 -2.08 27.29
C GLY A 288 -23.04 -1.72 27.82
N PRO A 289 -22.40 -2.55 28.67
CA PRO A 289 -21.07 -2.25 29.19
C PRO A 289 -20.07 -2.00 28.05
N ASN A 290 -19.37 -0.86 28.07
CA ASN A 290 -18.43 -0.46 27.01
C ASN A 290 -19.04 -0.50 25.59
N SER A 291 -20.32 -0.12 25.44
CA SER A 291 -20.96 -0.05 24.11
C SER A 291 -20.35 1.01 23.20
N GLY A 292 -19.88 2.11 23.79
CA GLY A 292 -19.28 3.23 23.08
C GLY A 292 -20.30 4.17 22.43
N SER A 293 -19.92 5.43 22.26
CA SER A 293 -20.73 6.44 21.57
C SER A 293 -19.89 7.50 20.85
N VAL A 294 -20.51 8.18 19.89
CA VAL A 294 -19.96 9.36 19.20
C VAL A 294 -21.02 10.45 19.20
N THR A 295 -20.61 11.69 19.49
CA THR A 295 -21.50 12.85 19.50
C THR A 295 -20.97 13.95 18.58
N ALA A 296 -21.84 14.48 17.71
CA ALA A 296 -21.58 15.63 16.87
C ALA A 296 -22.05 16.92 17.54
N PHE A 297 -21.23 17.98 17.44
CA PHE A 297 -21.45 19.28 18.02
C PHE A 297 -21.31 20.37 16.96
N SER A 298 -22.24 21.33 16.97
CA SER A 298 -22.11 22.56 16.20
C SER A 298 -20.86 23.31 16.68
N GLY A 299 -19.89 23.60 15.80
CA GLY A 299 -18.67 24.30 16.20
C GLY A 299 -18.97 25.74 16.62
N ALA A 300 -19.86 26.41 15.90
CA ALA A 300 -20.30 27.78 16.16
C ALA A 300 -20.98 27.99 17.54
N THR A 301 -21.65 26.95 18.06
CA THR A 301 -22.51 27.08 19.26
C THR A 301 -22.18 26.13 20.41
N GLY A 302 -21.45 25.05 20.13
CA GLY A 302 -21.26 23.92 21.03
C GLY A 302 -22.53 23.12 21.35
N ALA A 303 -23.60 23.26 20.56
CA ALA A 303 -24.83 22.49 20.72
C ALA A 303 -24.68 21.09 20.12
N VAL A 304 -25.21 20.06 20.78
CA VAL A 304 -25.29 18.71 20.19
C VAL A 304 -26.22 18.74 18.98
N LEU A 305 -25.72 18.27 17.84
CA LEU A 305 -26.47 18.10 16.60
C LEU A 305 -27.14 16.72 16.59
N TRP A 306 -26.33 15.67 16.72
CA TRP A 306 -26.77 14.29 16.86
C TRP A 306 -25.79 13.48 17.73
N SER A 307 -26.21 12.29 18.14
CA SER A 307 -25.39 11.36 18.92
C SER A 307 -25.82 9.93 18.61
N ILE A 308 -24.85 9.03 18.48
CA ILE A 308 -25.01 7.64 18.07
C ILE A 308 -24.22 6.73 19.02
N ASN A 309 -24.70 5.51 19.21
CA ASN A 309 -24.11 4.52 20.12
C ASN A 309 -23.66 3.27 19.34
N GLY A 310 -22.84 2.44 19.99
CA GLY A 310 -22.57 1.07 19.56
C GLY A 310 -23.83 0.21 19.44
N SER A 311 -23.67 -0.92 18.77
CA SER A 311 -24.70 -1.91 18.47
C SER A 311 -25.04 -2.77 19.69
N SER A 312 -24.02 -3.10 20.49
CA SER A 312 -24.05 -4.07 21.57
C SER A 312 -23.18 -3.62 22.76
N GLY A 313 -22.77 -4.54 23.64
CA GLY A 313 -21.83 -4.26 24.72
C GLY A 313 -20.46 -4.84 24.41
N ALA A 314 -19.41 -4.09 24.75
CA ALA A 314 -18.00 -4.30 24.44
C ALA A 314 -17.53 -3.97 23.02
N ASP A 315 -18.38 -3.39 22.16
CA ASP A 315 -18.01 -2.95 20.80
C ASP A 315 -16.83 -1.95 20.76
N GLN A 316 -16.63 -1.18 21.84
CA GLN A 316 -15.69 -0.04 21.91
C GLN A 316 -15.91 1.01 20.78
N PHE A 317 -17.18 1.25 20.42
CA PHE A 317 -17.57 2.14 19.32
C PHE A 317 -17.13 3.59 19.57
N GLY A 318 -16.40 4.18 18.62
CA GLY A 318 -15.81 5.52 18.75
C GLY A 318 -14.36 5.51 19.26
N THR A 319 -13.68 4.37 19.25
CA THR A 319 -12.23 4.28 19.56
C THR A 319 -11.40 5.12 18.59
N SER A 320 -11.74 5.07 17.30
CA SER A 320 -11.20 5.96 16.27
C SER A 320 -12.36 6.62 15.50
N ILE A 321 -12.16 7.87 15.08
CA ILE A 321 -13.09 8.61 14.22
C ILE A 321 -12.31 9.50 13.25
N ALA A 322 -12.81 9.69 12.03
CA ALA A 322 -12.25 10.62 11.06
C ALA A 322 -13.33 11.17 10.12
N ASN A 323 -13.12 12.39 9.63
CA ASN A 323 -13.86 12.92 8.48
C ASN A 323 -13.62 11.97 7.29
N ALA A 324 -14.70 11.56 6.63
CA ALA A 324 -14.66 10.67 5.48
C ALA A 324 -14.63 11.42 4.13
N GLY A 325 -14.96 12.72 4.13
CA GLY A 325 -15.35 13.50 2.95
C GLY A 325 -16.82 13.28 2.58
N ASP A 326 -17.31 13.97 1.56
CA ASP A 326 -18.62 13.70 0.94
C ASP A 326 -18.58 12.33 0.22
N VAL A 327 -19.06 11.28 0.89
CA VAL A 327 -19.01 9.90 0.36
C VAL A 327 -20.26 9.54 -0.42
N ASP A 328 -21.40 10.19 -0.18
CA ASP A 328 -22.69 9.86 -0.82
C ASP A 328 -23.15 10.88 -1.88
N GLY A 329 -22.52 12.05 -1.94
CA GLY A 329 -22.74 13.11 -2.92
C GLY A 329 -23.83 14.11 -2.56
N ASP A 330 -24.28 14.17 -1.30
CA ASP A 330 -25.26 15.17 -0.84
C ASP A 330 -24.67 16.59 -0.71
N GLY A 331 -23.33 16.71 -0.65
CA GLY A 331 -22.58 17.96 -0.53
C GLY A 331 -22.17 18.33 0.90
N VAL A 332 -22.27 17.40 1.85
CA VAL A 332 -21.84 17.51 3.25
C VAL A 332 -20.77 16.44 3.53
N ASP A 333 -19.77 16.73 4.36
CA ASP A 333 -18.75 15.73 4.73
C ASP A 333 -19.33 14.68 5.71
N ASP A 334 -18.96 13.42 5.50
CA ASP A 334 -19.38 12.29 6.33
C ASP A 334 -18.35 11.89 7.38
N LEU A 335 -18.70 10.92 8.24
CA LEU A 335 -17.84 10.43 9.32
C LEU A 335 -17.66 8.91 9.27
N ILE A 336 -16.42 8.44 9.33
CA ILE A 336 -16.06 7.04 9.54
C ILE A 336 -15.69 6.82 11.02
N ILE A 337 -16.20 5.73 11.62
CA ILE A 337 -16.08 5.44 13.06
C ILE A 337 -15.66 4.00 13.27
N GLY A 338 -14.58 3.78 14.03
CA GLY A 338 -14.08 2.46 14.40
C GLY A 338 -14.69 1.89 15.68
N ALA A 339 -14.85 0.57 15.71
CA ALA A 339 -15.34 -0.24 16.82
C ALA A 339 -14.58 -1.59 16.84
N PRO A 340 -13.30 -1.60 17.26
CA PRO A 340 -12.38 -2.73 17.05
C PRO A 340 -12.81 -4.04 17.74
N GLU A 341 -13.72 -3.99 18.72
CA GLU A 341 -14.13 -5.16 19.49
C GLU A 341 -15.59 -5.60 19.21
N ASP A 342 -16.25 -4.97 18.23
CA ASP A 342 -17.59 -5.35 17.76
C ASP A 342 -17.61 -6.80 17.21
N ASN A 343 -18.80 -7.41 17.27
CA ASN A 343 -19.10 -8.75 16.76
C ASN A 343 -18.23 -9.89 17.33
N ALA A 344 -17.79 -9.80 18.59
CA ALA A 344 -16.99 -10.82 19.27
C ALA A 344 -15.60 -11.04 18.62
N THR A 345 -14.78 -9.97 18.62
CA THR A 345 -13.35 -9.88 18.23
C THR A 345 -12.99 -9.70 16.75
N PHE A 346 -13.96 -9.60 15.83
CA PHE A 346 -13.63 -9.23 14.43
C PHE A 346 -13.39 -7.73 14.28
N GLY A 347 -14.12 -6.91 15.05
CA GLY A 347 -14.15 -5.47 14.88
C GLY A 347 -15.01 -5.00 13.69
N SER A 348 -15.44 -3.75 13.75
CA SER A 348 -16.20 -3.08 12.70
C SER A 348 -15.82 -1.61 12.51
N ALA A 349 -16.14 -1.07 11.33
CA ALA A 349 -16.11 0.36 11.08
C ALA A 349 -17.42 0.80 10.42
N ARG A 350 -18.03 1.86 10.97
CA ARG A 350 -19.35 2.36 10.55
C ARG A 350 -19.20 3.74 9.89
N LEU A 351 -19.62 3.83 8.63
CA LEU A 351 -19.70 5.07 7.88
C LEU A 351 -21.08 5.70 8.11
N VAL A 352 -21.12 6.96 8.52
CA VAL A 352 -22.36 7.67 8.86
C VAL A 352 -22.45 9.03 8.19
N SER A 353 -23.67 9.39 7.79
CA SER A 353 -24.02 10.66 7.17
C SER A 353 -23.70 11.83 8.11
N GLY A 354 -22.93 12.81 7.65
CA GLY A 354 -22.61 14.01 8.42
C GLY A 354 -23.87 14.77 8.85
N ALA A 355 -24.78 15.01 7.91
CA ALA A 355 -26.01 15.77 8.14
C ALA A 355 -26.99 15.11 9.14
N THR A 356 -26.97 13.78 9.30
CA THR A 356 -28.03 13.05 10.04
C THR A 356 -27.55 12.10 11.13
N GLY A 357 -26.28 11.68 11.12
CA GLY A 357 -25.78 10.56 11.91
C GLY A 357 -26.33 9.19 11.49
N GLY A 358 -27.06 9.11 10.37
CA GLY A 358 -27.59 7.86 9.83
C GLY A 358 -26.50 6.98 9.21
N THR A 359 -26.58 5.67 9.36
CA THR A 359 -25.57 4.75 8.80
C THR A 359 -25.68 4.63 7.28
N LEU A 360 -24.58 4.95 6.59
CA LEU A 360 -24.40 4.77 5.15
C LEU A 360 -23.85 3.38 4.84
N ALA A 361 -22.84 2.93 5.60
CA ALA A 361 -22.25 1.60 5.47
C ALA A 361 -21.75 1.03 6.81
N LEU A 362 -21.59 -0.29 6.84
CA LEU A 362 -20.93 -1.03 7.92
C LEU A 362 -19.91 -1.98 7.28
N PHE A 363 -18.67 -1.86 7.71
CA PHE A 363 -17.54 -2.72 7.33
C PHE A 363 -17.17 -3.58 8.55
N THR A 364 -16.79 -4.84 8.33
CA THR A 364 -16.44 -5.79 9.40
C THR A 364 -15.09 -6.46 9.09
N GLY A 365 -14.35 -6.85 10.14
CA GLY A 365 -13.18 -7.73 10.00
C GLY A 365 -13.56 -9.11 9.47
N ASP A 366 -12.56 -9.87 9.00
CA ASP A 366 -12.77 -11.19 8.39
C ASP A 366 -12.39 -12.36 9.32
N ALA A 367 -11.50 -12.13 10.30
CA ALA A 367 -11.08 -13.13 11.27
C ALA A 367 -11.21 -12.63 12.73
N SER A 368 -11.30 -13.60 13.65
CA SER A 368 -11.42 -13.35 15.09
C SER A 368 -10.05 -12.93 15.64
N GLY A 369 -10.00 -11.75 16.24
CA GLY A 369 -8.77 -11.07 16.68
C GLY A 369 -8.47 -9.78 15.90
N ASP A 370 -9.06 -9.59 14.70
CA ASP A 370 -8.66 -8.59 13.71
C ASP A 370 -8.55 -7.13 14.21
N ASN A 371 -9.17 -6.76 15.33
CA ASN A 371 -9.28 -5.38 15.81
C ASN A 371 -9.74 -4.40 14.72
N PHE A 372 -10.54 -4.86 13.75
CA PHE A 372 -10.82 -4.10 12.54
C PHE A 372 -11.59 -2.81 12.89
N GLY A 373 -11.07 -1.65 12.48
CA GLY A 373 -11.54 -0.36 12.97
C GLY A 373 -10.73 0.19 14.15
N PHE A 374 -9.55 -0.37 14.46
CA PHE A 374 -8.62 0.24 15.42
C PHE A 374 -8.25 1.67 14.99
N SER A 375 -7.98 1.87 13.70
CA SER A 375 -7.77 3.18 13.08
C SER A 375 -8.65 3.37 11.83
N VAL A 376 -9.03 4.61 11.53
CA VAL A 376 -9.87 4.97 10.37
C VAL A 376 -9.45 6.33 9.80
N SER A 377 -9.60 6.51 8.49
CA SER A 377 -9.41 7.81 7.82
C SER A 377 -10.20 7.89 6.51
N THR A 378 -10.36 9.10 5.97
CA THR A 378 -10.61 9.25 4.53
C THR A 378 -9.39 8.75 3.74
N ALA A 379 -9.64 8.22 2.56
CA ALA A 379 -8.63 7.86 1.58
C ALA A 379 -8.48 8.91 0.45
N GLY A 380 -9.35 9.93 0.42
CA GLY A 380 -9.52 10.80 -0.75
C GLY A 380 -10.33 10.13 -1.86
N ASP A 381 -10.44 10.74 -3.04
CA ASP A 381 -11.05 10.12 -4.23
C ASP A 381 -9.96 9.31 -4.97
N LEU A 382 -9.79 8.04 -4.62
CA LEU A 382 -8.78 7.16 -5.22
C LEU A 382 -9.18 6.71 -6.62
N ASN A 383 -10.49 6.60 -6.86
CA ASN A 383 -11.04 6.00 -8.06
C ASN A 383 -11.41 7.01 -9.17
N GLY A 384 -11.43 8.30 -8.84
CA GLY A 384 -11.64 9.43 -9.74
C GLY A 384 -13.09 9.66 -10.17
N ASP A 385 -14.08 9.14 -9.44
CA ASP A 385 -15.51 9.31 -9.76
C ASP A 385 -16.16 10.56 -9.14
N GLY A 386 -15.42 11.22 -8.24
CA GLY A 386 -15.76 12.47 -7.57
C GLY A 386 -16.34 12.32 -6.17
N PHE A 387 -16.25 11.15 -5.55
CA PHE A 387 -16.71 10.85 -4.20
C PHE A 387 -15.52 10.45 -3.33
N ALA A 388 -15.59 10.70 -2.02
CA ALA A 388 -14.50 10.31 -1.13
C ALA A 388 -14.56 8.82 -0.76
N ASP A 389 -13.39 8.17 -0.79
CA ASP A 389 -13.17 6.80 -0.35
C ASP A 389 -12.68 6.78 1.12
N VAL A 390 -12.69 5.62 1.78
CA VAL A 390 -12.23 5.48 3.18
C VAL A 390 -11.23 4.34 3.35
N ILE A 391 -10.35 4.47 4.35
CA ILE A 391 -9.41 3.44 4.78
C ILE A 391 -9.62 3.06 6.25
N VAL A 392 -9.54 1.77 6.53
CA VAL A 392 -9.72 1.19 7.87
C VAL A 392 -8.52 0.30 8.20
N GLY A 393 -7.87 0.58 9.32
CA GLY A 393 -6.78 -0.22 9.88
C GLY A 393 -7.25 -1.28 10.88
N ALA A 394 -6.42 -2.31 11.00
CA ALA A 394 -6.63 -3.51 11.80
C ALA A 394 -5.26 -3.97 12.31
N ASP A 395 -4.90 -3.65 13.55
CA ASP A 395 -3.53 -3.82 14.06
C ASP A 395 -3.15 -5.28 14.36
N ASP A 396 -4.14 -6.18 14.50
CA ASP A 396 -3.95 -7.59 14.88
C ASP A 396 -4.76 -8.56 13.98
N VAL A 397 -4.48 -8.59 12.65
CA VAL A 397 -5.24 -9.47 11.73
C VAL A 397 -4.94 -10.96 11.97
N GLY A 398 -5.95 -11.67 12.47
CA GLY A 398 -5.89 -13.03 12.98
C GLY A 398 -6.03 -14.13 11.91
N THR A 399 -5.55 -13.91 10.68
CA THR A 399 -5.60 -14.95 9.64
C THR A 399 -4.41 -15.91 9.76
N ASN A 400 -4.68 -17.20 9.94
CA ASN A 400 -3.72 -18.31 9.89
C ASN A 400 -2.59 -18.29 10.96
N GLY A 401 -2.76 -17.55 12.05
CA GLY A 401 -1.79 -17.54 13.17
C GLY A 401 -0.53 -16.70 12.93
N LEU A 402 -0.54 -15.83 11.92
CA LEU A 402 0.50 -14.82 11.67
C LEU A 402 -0.09 -13.43 11.94
N VAL A 403 0.17 -12.91 13.14
CA VAL A 403 -0.25 -11.57 13.56
C VAL A 403 0.61 -10.55 12.83
N SER A 404 0.18 -9.97 11.70
CA SER A 404 0.95 -8.90 11.02
C SER A 404 0.19 -7.57 10.91
N GLY A 405 -1.13 -7.59 11.00
CA GLY A 405 -1.99 -6.41 10.82
C GLY A 405 -2.27 -6.09 9.34
N ALA A 406 -3.27 -5.24 9.10
CA ALA A 406 -3.67 -4.81 7.76
C ALA A 406 -4.27 -3.39 7.74
N ALA A 407 -4.34 -2.83 6.54
CA ALA A 407 -5.19 -1.68 6.23
C ALA A 407 -6.01 -1.96 4.95
N ARG A 408 -7.30 -1.62 4.97
CA ARG A 408 -8.25 -1.92 3.89
C ARG A 408 -8.93 -0.66 3.39
N VAL A 409 -8.94 -0.49 2.08
CA VAL A 409 -9.62 0.60 1.38
C VAL A 409 -11.03 0.16 1.02
N PHE A 410 -12.01 1.06 1.16
CA PHE A 410 -13.38 0.89 0.67
C PHE A 410 -13.70 2.03 -0.29
N LEU A 411 -13.97 1.66 -1.54
CA LEU A 411 -14.23 2.59 -2.63
C LEU A 411 -15.73 2.94 -2.66
N SER A 412 -16.05 4.20 -2.48
CA SER A 412 -17.35 4.80 -2.73
C SER A 412 -17.56 4.86 -4.24
N GLN A 413 -18.61 4.22 -4.74
CA GLN A 413 -18.89 4.16 -6.18
C GLN A 413 -20.32 4.57 -6.48
N PHE A 414 -20.50 5.57 -7.33
CA PHE A 414 -21.83 5.99 -7.76
C PHE A 414 -22.49 4.98 -8.70
N SER A 415 -23.36 4.11 -8.17
CA SER A 415 -24.18 3.21 -8.99
C SER A 415 -25.39 3.96 -9.56
N GLY A 416 -25.36 4.21 -10.86
CA GLY A 416 -26.43 4.92 -11.58
C GLY A 416 -27.73 4.12 -11.72
N GLY A 417 -28.51 4.03 -10.64
CA GLY A 417 -29.85 3.45 -10.61
C GLY A 417 -30.53 3.67 -9.25
N LEU A 418 -31.85 3.87 -9.25
CA LEU A 418 -32.66 4.04 -8.03
C LEU A 418 -32.87 2.70 -7.32
N GLY A 419 -31.82 2.21 -6.66
CA GLY A 419 -31.72 0.87 -6.07
C GLY A 419 -32.23 0.73 -4.63
N GLY A 420 -33.06 1.65 -4.13
CA GLY A 420 -33.59 1.59 -2.76
C GLY A 420 -34.52 0.40 -2.54
N LEU A 421 -34.10 -0.56 -1.69
CA LEU A 421 -34.87 -1.75 -1.35
C LEU A 421 -35.79 -1.50 -0.15
N VAL A 422 -37.06 -1.20 -0.40
CA VAL A 422 -38.00 -0.77 0.65
C VAL A 422 -38.87 -1.96 1.11
N ALA A 423 -38.79 -2.39 2.37
CA ALA A 423 -39.51 -3.58 2.88
C ALA A 423 -40.70 -3.24 3.79
N PHE A 424 -41.81 -4.00 3.68
CA PHE A 424 -42.96 -3.91 4.59
C PHE A 424 -43.70 -5.24 4.79
N THR A 425 -44.61 -5.31 5.76
CA THR A 425 -45.42 -6.51 6.06
C THR A 425 -46.78 -6.47 5.34
N GLU A 426 -47.37 -7.61 4.98
CA GLU A 426 -48.74 -7.63 4.50
C GLU A 426 -49.72 -6.97 5.51
N HIS A 427 -50.71 -6.24 4.99
CA HIS A 427 -51.70 -5.47 5.78
C HIS A 427 -51.17 -4.31 6.65
N ASP A 428 -49.88 -3.97 6.62
CA ASP A 428 -49.38 -2.74 7.25
C ASP A 428 -49.89 -1.45 6.56
N PRO A 429 -49.83 -0.27 7.21
CA PRO A 429 -50.37 1.00 6.71
C PRO A 429 -49.55 1.65 5.58
N GLY A 430 -48.93 0.85 4.71
CA GLY A 430 -48.14 1.25 3.55
C GLY A 430 -46.77 1.81 3.89
N VAL A 431 -45.84 1.65 2.96
CA VAL A 431 -44.45 2.12 3.07
C VAL A 431 -44.22 3.34 2.19
N LEU A 432 -43.44 4.29 2.67
CA LEU A 432 -43.12 5.52 1.96
C LEU A 432 -42.16 5.20 0.80
N LEU A 433 -42.44 5.76 -0.39
CA LEU A 433 -41.77 5.31 -1.62
C LEU A 433 -40.37 5.90 -1.84
N ASP A 434 -40.07 7.07 -1.27
CA ASP A 434 -38.71 7.64 -1.14
C ASP A 434 -38.75 8.81 -0.14
N ASN A 435 -37.62 9.12 0.51
CA ASN A 435 -37.47 10.25 1.44
C ASN A 435 -36.75 11.46 0.82
N ASP A 436 -35.80 11.24 -0.11
CA ASP A 436 -34.78 12.25 -0.44
C ASP A 436 -34.69 12.67 -1.92
N VAL A 437 -35.64 12.23 -2.75
CA VAL A 437 -35.80 12.75 -4.12
C VAL A 437 -36.20 14.24 -4.11
N ALA A 438 -35.37 15.09 -4.70
CA ALA A 438 -35.67 16.47 -5.05
C ALA A 438 -35.80 16.66 -6.57
N LEU A 439 -36.94 17.18 -7.05
CA LEU A 439 -37.14 17.47 -8.48
C LEU A 439 -36.58 18.84 -8.89
N ALA A 440 -35.28 18.92 -9.12
CA ALA A 440 -34.61 20.12 -9.65
C ALA A 440 -34.63 20.18 -11.20
N ASP A 441 -35.49 21.04 -11.75
CA ASP A 441 -35.48 21.43 -13.17
C ASP A 441 -35.17 22.93 -13.32
N ALA A 442 -34.13 23.24 -14.10
CA ALA A 442 -33.65 24.59 -14.37
C ALA A 442 -34.63 25.45 -15.21
N GLU A 443 -35.58 24.85 -15.94
CA GLU A 443 -36.59 25.59 -16.70
C GLU A 443 -37.85 25.94 -15.88
N LEU A 444 -38.06 25.32 -14.72
CA LEU A 444 -39.18 25.62 -13.79
C LEU A 444 -38.84 26.63 -12.68
N ASP A 445 -37.56 26.88 -12.40
CA ASP A 445 -37.07 27.73 -11.28
C ASP A 445 -37.43 29.23 -11.39
N PHE A 446 -37.91 29.70 -12.56
CA PHE A 446 -38.19 31.13 -12.77
C PHE A 446 -39.66 31.56 -12.66
N ALA A 447 -40.63 30.64 -12.38
CA ALA A 447 -42.05 31.01 -12.31
C ALA A 447 -43.02 30.15 -11.45
N ASN A 448 -42.60 29.52 -10.35
CA ASN A 448 -43.46 29.09 -9.22
C ASN A 448 -44.71 28.19 -9.52
N SER A 449 -44.79 27.41 -10.61
CA SER A 449 -46.06 26.76 -10.99
C SER A 449 -45.93 25.47 -11.81
N TYR A 450 -46.25 24.32 -11.22
CA TYR A 450 -46.29 22.98 -11.85
C TYR A 450 -47.62 22.71 -12.60
N ALA A 451 -48.23 23.77 -13.14
CA ALA A 451 -49.59 23.72 -13.65
C ALA A 451 -49.68 23.03 -15.02
N GLY A 452 -50.20 21.80 -15.03
CA GLY A 452 -50.29 20.95 -16.22
C GLY A 452 -49.35 19.74 -16.19
N ALA A 453 -48.40 19.72 -15.26
CA ALA A 453 -47.54 18.56 -15.03
C ALA A 453 -48.35 17.35 -14.54
N THR A 454 -47.83 16.14 -14.79
CA THR A 454 -48.44 14.90 -14.34
C THR A 454 -47.41 13.96 -13.73
N LEU A 455 -47.70 13.44 -12.54
CA LEU A 455 -46.96 12.34 -11.90
C LEU A 455 -47.78 11.04 -12.02
N THR A 456 -47.15 9.97 -12.47
CA THR A 456 -47.74 8.62 -12.57
C THR A 456 -46.92 7.65 -11.73
N LEU A 457 -47.61 6.84 -10.94
CA LEU A 457 -47.05 5.77 -10.12
C LEU A 457 -47.77 4.46 -10.50
N SER A 458 -47.04 3.48 -11.01
CA SER A 458 -47.59 2.21 -11.46
C SER A 458 -46.65 1.06 -11.18
N ARG A 459 -47.17 -0.07 -10.71
CA ARG A 459 -46.41 -1.31 -10.67
C ARG A 459 -45.90 -1.72 -12.06
N VAL A 460 -44.64 -2.12 -12.15
CA VAL A 460 -44.06 -2.73 -13.37
C VAL A 460 -44.70 -4.11 -13.57
N GLY A 461 -45.48 -4.25 -14.64
CA GLY A 461 -46.23 -5.48 -14.95
C GLY A 461 -47.73 -5.23 -15.09
N GLU A 462 -48.54 -6.24 -14.74
CA GLU A 462 -50.01 -6.10 -14.67
C GLU A 462 -50.38 -5.73 -13.22
N PRO A 463 -50.80 -4.48 -12.94
CA PRO A 463 -51.14 -4.04 -11.58
C PRO A 463 -52.45 -4.69 -11.10
N SER A 464 -52.52 -4.98 -9.80
CA SER A 464 -53.66 -5.68 -9.17
C SER A 464 -54.59 -4.73 -8.41
N VAL A 465 -55.72 -5.28 -7.91
CA VAL A 465 -56.64 -4.52 -7.04
C VAL A 465 -56.19 -4.47 -5.57
N ASP A 466 -55.16 -5.27 -5.22
CA ASP A 466 -54.59 -5.37 -3.88
C ASP A 466 -53.35 -4.47 -3.74
N ASP A 467 -52.87 -3.89 -4.85
CA ASP A 467 -51.86 -2.83 -4.93
C ASP A 467 -52.52 -1.45 -4.68
N PHE A 468 -52.10 -0.73 -3.64
CA PHE A 468 -52.76 0.51 -3.20
C PHE A 468 -51.74 1.61 -2.87
N PHE A 469 -52.03 2.85 -3.29
CA PHE A 469 -51.22 4.04 -2.95
C PHE A 469 -52.03 5.03 -2.09
N ALA A 470 -51.40 5.67 -1.10
CA ALA A 470 -52.04 6.64 -0.23
C ALA A 470 -51.15 7.87 0.03
N GLY A 471 -51.77 9.01 0.34
CA GLY A 471 -51.06 10.19 0.85
C GLY A 471 -50.88 10.11 2.37
N SER A 472 -49.71 10.51 2.85
CA SER A 472 -49.34 10.55 4.27
C SER A 472 -49.03 11.98 4.75
N GLY A 473 -48.90 12.17 6.07
CA GLY A 473 -48.51 13.44 6.67
C GLY A 473 -49.45 14.61 6.31
N ALA A 474 -48.90 15.64 5.67
CA ALA A 474 -49.64 16.83 5.24
C ALA A 474 -50.33 16.67 3.88
N VAL A 475 -50.17 15.53 3.21
CA VAL A 475 -50.72 15.22 1.88
C VAL A 475 -51.93 14.30 2.03
N SER A 476 -53.03 14.65 1.35
CA SER A 476 -54.30 13.96 1.47
C SER A 476 -54.95 13.78 0.09
N LEU A 477 -55.28 12.53 -0.23
CA LEU A 477 -55.98 12.11 -1.44
C LEU A 477 -57.45 11.84 -1.07
N VAL A 478 -58.35 12.79 -1.37
CA VAL A 478 -59.78 12.70 -0.97
C VAL A 478 -60.69 13.14 -2.10
N ASP A 479 -61.73 12.34 -2.39
CA ASP A 479 -62.80 12.61 -3.38
C ASP A 479 -62.29 12.98 -4.80
N GLY A 480 -61.05 12.60 -5.15
CA GLY A 480 -60.40 12.90 -6.45
C GLY A 480 -59.54 14.17 -6.46
N ASP A 481 -59.47 14.92 -5.35
CA ASP A 481 -58.62 16.09 -5.17
C ASP A 481 -57.31 15.72 -4.44
N LEU A 482 -56.18 16.27 -4.92
CA LEU A 482 -54.89 16.24 -4.23
C LEU A 482 -54.77 17.49 -3.35
N ILE A 483 -54.70 17.30 -2.04
CA ILE A 483 -54.68 18.36 -1.04
C ILE A 483 -53.37 18.30 -0.26
N VAL A 484 -52.62 19.41 -0.22
CA VAL A 484 -51.37 19.54 0.56
C VAL A 484 -51.54 20.69 1.55
N SER A 485 -51.32 20.43 2.84
CA SER A 485 -51.50 21.41 3.93
C SER A 485 -52.86 22.14 3.92
N GLY A 486 -53.92 21.46 3.44
CA GLY A 486 -55.28 22.00 3.33
C GLY A 486 -55.56 22.83 2.08
N VAL A 487 -54.64 22.88 1.11
CA VAL A 487 -54.82 23.53 -0.20
C VAL A 487 -54.95 22.45 -1.28
N THR A 488 -56.03 22.47 -2.07
CA THR A 488 -56.14 21.64 -3.27
C THR A 488 -55.17 22.15 -4.34
N ILE A 489 -54.14 21.37 -4.66
CA ILE A 489 -53.11 21.73 -5.64
C ILE A 489 -53.26 20.99 -6.97
N GLY A 490 -54.03 19.89 -7.01
CA GLY A 490 -54.25 19.09 -8.22
C GLY A 490 -55.42 18.13 -8.07
N THR A 491 -55.58 17.23 -9.02
CA THR A 491 -56.55 16.12 -9.00
C THR A 491 -55.84 14.80 -9.21
N TYR A 492 -56.35 13.72 -8.63
CA TYR A 492 -55.80 12.38 -8.83
C TYR A 492 -56.85 11.38 -9.32
N VAL A 493 -56.38 10.33 -9.99
CA VAL A 493 -57.15 9.15 -10.38
C VAL A 493 -56.38 7.93 -9.93
N GLN A 494 -57.06 6.99 -9.28
CA GLN A 494 -56.50 5.72 -8.86
C GLN A 494 -57.42 4.59 -9.32
N GLU A 495 -57.00 3.83 -10.33
CA GLU A 495 -57.74 2.69 -10.86
C GLU A 495 -56.77 1.54 -11.14
N GLY A 496 -57.12 0.33 -10.68
CA GLY A 496 -56.40 -0.91 -10.99
C GLY A 496 -54.92 -0.91 -10.61
N GLY A 497 -54.56 -0.43 -9.41
CA GLY A 497 -53.17 -0.46 -8.91
C GLY A 497 -52.21 0.55 -9.56
N GLN A 498 -52.74 1.58 -10.24
CA GLN A 498 -51.99 2.75 -10.70
C GLN A 498 -52.57 4.03 -10.08
N LEU A 499 -51.71 4.98 -9.70
CA LEU A 499 -52.07 6.33 -9.25
C LEU A 499 -51.54 7.36 -10.26
N VAL A 500 -52.43 8.19 -10.80
CA VAL A 500 -52.09 9.31 -11.69
C VAL A 500 -52.52 10.63 -11.03
N ILE A 501 -51.58 11.55 -10.87
CA ILE A 501 -51.77 12.89 -10.32
C ILE A 501 -51.56 13.92 -11.42
N ALA A 502 -52.54 14.82 -11.58
CA ALA A 502 -52.45 15.98 -12.48
C ALA A 502 -52.40 17.27 -11.65
N PHE A 503 -51.29 18.00 -11.74
CA PHE A 503 -51.05 19.23 -10.99
C PHE A 503 -51.78 20.43 -11.60
N GLY A 504 -52.47 21.19 -10.75
CA GLY A 504 -53.26 22.35 -11.13
C GLY A 504 -52.52 23.67 -10.95
N ALA A 505 -53.21 24.78 -11.25
CA ALA A 505 -52.67 26.15 -11.19
C ALA A 505 -52.32 26.68 -9.78
N ALA A 506 -52.29 25.81 -8.77
CA ALA A 506 -51.91 26.12 -7.39
C ALA A 506 -50.73 25.27 -6.87
N ALA A 507 -50.19 24.36 -7.68
CA ALA A 507 -49.03 23.55 -7.34
C ALA A 507 -47.74 24.35 -7.53
N THR A 508 -47.00 24.61 -6.45
CA THR A 508 -45.65 25.20 -6.45
C THR A 508 -44.60 24.10 -6.25
N SER A 509 -43.32 24.35 -6.56
CA SER A 509 -42.21 23.40 -6.32
C SER A 509 -42.27 22.76 -4.93
N THR A 510 -42.27 23.59 -3.88
CA THR A 510 -42.33 23.12 -2.48
C THR A 510 -43.56 22.27 -2.15
N LEU A 511 -44.69 22.50 -2.81
CA LEU A 511 -45.94 21.75 -2.58
C LEU A 511 -45.99 20.47 -3.42
N SER A 512 -45.31 20.42 -4.58
CA SER A 512 -45.20 19.23 -5.42
C SER A 512 -44.11 18.27 -4.94
N ASP A 513 -42.97 18.78 -4.48
CA ASP A 513 -41.88 17.97 -3.91
C ASP A 513 -42.34 17.25 -2.63
N GLY A 514 -43.05 17.98 -1.76
CA GLY A 514 -43.71 17.42 -0.58
C GLY A 514 -44.85 16.42 -0.88
N VAL A 515 -45.22 16.17 -2.15
CA VAL A 515 -46.11 15.07 -2.55
C VAL A 515 -45.33 13.79 -2.81
N LEU A 516 -44.15 13.87 -3.43
CA LEU A 516 -43.31 12.70 -3.68
C LEU A 516 -42.81 12.10 -2.35
N ARG A 517 -42.31 12.96 -1.45
CA ARG A 517 -41.89 12.62 -0.07
C ARG A 517 -43.03 12.20 0.87
N ALA A 518 -44.24 11.96 0.36
CA ALA A 518 -45.43 11.68 1.17
C ALA A 518 -46.42 10.69 0.54
N ILE A 519 -46.09 10.03 -0.58
CA ILE A 519 -46.94 8.95 -1.12
C ILE A 519 -46.41 7.60 -0.65
N THR A 520 -47.29 6.84 0.01
CA THR A 520 -47.03 5.46 0.43
C THR A 520 -47.63 4.45 -0.55
N TYR A 521 -47.06 3.25 -0.58
CA TYR A 521 -47.58 2.07 -1.28
C TYR A 521 -47.83 0.92 -0.29
N ALA A 522 -48.91 0.17 -0.48
CA ALA A 522 -49.28 -1.00 0.30
C ALA A 522 -49.73 -2.14 -0.62
N ASN A 523 -49.49 -3.37 -0.20
CA ASN A 523 -50.07 -4.57 -0.79
C ASN A 523 -50.91 -5.31 0.27
N LEU A 524 -52.13 -5.70 -0.10
CA LEU A 524 -53.11 -6.33 0.80
C LEU A 524 -53.31 -7.84 0.52
N SER A 525 -52.36 -8.48 -0.15
CA SER A 525 -52.37 -9.94 -0.38
C SER A 525 -51.87 -10.68 0.85
N HIS A 526 -52.57 -11.76 1.23
CA HIS A 526 -52.14 -12.75 2.24
C HIS A 526 -51.14 -13.80 1.72
N THR A 527 -50.74 -13.66 0.46
CA THR A 527 -49.62 -14.39 -0.16
C THR A 527 -48.95 -13.40 -1.11
N PRO A 528 -48.28 -12.35 -0.60
CA PRO A 528 -47.69 -11.33 -1.43
C PRO A 528 -46.50 -11.91 -2.20
N PRO A 529 -46.16 -11.37 -3.39
CA PRO A 529 -44.85 -11.64 -3.98
C PRO A 529 -43.77 -11.03 -3.06
N ALA A 530 -42.62 -11.70 -2.95
CA ALA A 530 -41.53 -11.24 -2.09
C ALA A 530 -41.03 -9.82 -2.44
N SER A 531 -41.23 -9.35 -3.67
CA SER A 531 -40.95 -7.98 -4.10
C SER A 531 -41.89 -7.50 -5.21
N VAL A 532 -42.04 -6.18 -5.34
CA VAL A 532 -42.85 -5.47 -6.33
C VAL A 532 -42.14 -4.19 -6.80
N ASP A 533 -41.84 -4.12 -8.08
CA ASP A 533 -41.28 -2.93 -8.72
C ASP A 533 -42.38 -1.89 -9.01
N ILE A 534 -42.15 -0.63 -8.65
CA ILE A 534 -43.02 0.53 -8.90
C ILE A 534 -42.30 1.51 -9.84
N GLU A 535 -42.82 1.68 -11.05
CA GLU A 535 -42.42 2.71 -12.00
C GLU A 535 -43.02 4.07 -11.62
N ILE A 536 -42.15 5.07 -11.51
CA ILE A 536 -42.47 6.48 -11.30
C ILE A 536 -42.21 7.22 -12.61
N VAL A 537 -43.22 7.90 -13.16
CA VAL A 537 -43.07 8.72 -14.38
C VAL A 537 -43.57 10.12 -14.12
N PHE A 538 -42.67 11.10 -14.20
CA PHE A 538 -43.00 12.51 -14.13
C PHE A 538 -42.92 13.16 -15.51
N ASN A 539 -43.95 13.92 -15.88
CA ASN A 539 -44.01 14.71 -17.11
C ASN A 539 -44.25 16.18 -16.74
N ASP A 540 -43.40 17.07 -17.28
CA ASP A 540 -43.41 18.52 -16.99
C ASP A 540 -44.70 19.24 -17.44
N GLY A 541 -45.42 18.67 -18.40
CA GLY A 541 -46.62 19.25 -18.98
C GLY A 541 -46.38 20.37 -20.00
N ASP A 542 -45.14 20.61 -20.47
CA ASP A 542 -44.87 21.61 -21.50
C ASP A 542 -45.38 21.12 -22.88
N PRO A 543 -46.35 21.82 -23.52
CA PRO A 543 -46.88 21.41 -24.82
C PRO A 543 -45.95 21.71 -26.01
N ASP A 544 -44.93 22.54 -25.84
CA ASP A 544 -43.97 22.95 -26.87
C ASP A 544 -42.63 22.18 -26.78
N LEU A 545 -42.20 21.74 -25.58
CA LEU A 545 -41.00 20.90 -25.35
C LEU A 545 -41.19 19.84 -24.23
N PRO A 546 -42.01 18.80 -24.42
CA PRO A 546 -42.32 17.84 -23.35
C PRO A 546 -41.12 16.98 -22.96
N GLN A 547 -40.65 17.11 -21.71
CA GLN A 547 -39.71 16.19 -21.09
C GLN A 547 -40.44 15.21 -20.16
N SER A 548 -39.87 14.02 -20.01
CA SER A 548 -40.36 13.00 -19.09
C SER A 548 -39.20 12.29 -18.42
N VAL A 549 -39.21 12.29 -17.09
CA VAL A 549 -38.27 11.53 -16.26
C VAL A 549 -38.99 10.29 -15.76
N SER A 550 -38.32 9.13 -15.80
CA SER A 550 -38.87 7.86 -15.31
C SER A 550 -37.85 7.11 -14.48
N GLY A 551 -38.29 6.59 -13.34
CA GLY A 551 -37.52 5.72 -12.43
C GLY A 551 -38.33 4.48 -12.04
N VAL A 552 -37.67 3.50 -11.41
CA VAL A 552 -38.32 2.29 -10.87
C VAL A 552 -37.76 2.05 -9.47
N ILE A 553 -38.61 1.72 -8.51
CA ILE A 553 -38.24 1.41 -7.11
C ILE A 553 -38.73 0.00 -6.75
N SER A 554 -37.91 -0.81 -6.10
CA SER A 554 -38.24 -2.20 -5.73
C SER A 554 -38.72 -2.30 -4.29
N VAL A 555 -39.95 -2.79 -4.06
CA VAL A 555 -40.58 -2.85 -2.74
C VAL A 555 -40.80 -4.29 -2.28
N ASN A 556 -40.09 -4.72 -1.24
CA ASN A 556 -40.20 -6.06 -0.66
C ASN A 556 -41.42 -6.22 0.26
N ILE A 557 -42.00 -7.42 0.28
CA ILE A 557 -43.20 -7.73 1.09
C ILE A 557 -43.00 -9.01 1.91
N THR A 558 -43.28 -8.93 3.20
CA THR A 558 -43.16 -10.03 4.18
C THR A 558 -44.56 -10.51 4.61
N ALA A 559 -44.78 -11.83 4.64
CA ALA A 559 -46.05 -12.47 5.05
C ALA A 559 -46.00 -12.98 6.50
N VAL A 560 -47.15 -13.26 7.11
CA VAL A 560 -47.29 -13.73 8.52
C VAL A 560 -48.42 -14.80 8.56
N GLU A 561 -48.19 -16.06 9.05
CA GLU A 561 -48.87 -17.34 8.59
C GLU A 561 -49.43 -18.43 9.62
N ASP A 562 -50.63 -18.27 10.24
CA ASP A 562 -51.49 -19.29 10.94
C ASP A 562 -51.05 -19.91 12.33
N LEU A 563 -51.99 -20.65 12.96
CA LEU A 563 -52.15 -21.13 14.37
C LEU A 563 -50.97 -21.86 15.10
N PRO A 564 -50.95 -21.88 16.46
CA PRO A 564 -49.85 -22.42 17.26
C PRO A 564 -49.75 -23.95 17.33
N GLN A 565 -48.53 -24.47 17.20
CA GLN A 565 -48.13 -25.87 17.37
C GLN A 565 -47.12 -26.07 18.50
N ALA A 566 -47.07 -27.28 19.05
CA ALA A 566 -46.08 -27.71 20.03
C ALA A 566 -45.44 -29.06 19.65
N PHE A 567 -44.14 -29.22 19.88
CA PHE A 567 -43.31 -30.36 19.47
C PHE A 567 -42.58 -30.99 20.68
N ASP A 568 -42.23 -32.28 20.59
CA ASP A 568 -41.51 -32.98 21.67
C ASP A 568 -40.02 -32.56 21.71
N ASP A 569 -39.46 -32.32 22.89
CA ASP A 569 -38.08 -31.84 23.12
C ASP A 569 -37.12 -32.93 23.64
N ALA A 570 -35.83 -32.75 23.41
CA ALA A 570 -34.73 -33.49 24.04
C ALA A 570 -33.54 -32.57 24.39
N VAL A 571 -33.20 -32.49 25.67
CA VAL A 571 -32.12 -31.62 26.18
C VAL A 571 -31.06 -32.40 26.96
N ALA A 572 -29.80 -31.99 26.83
CA ALA A 572 -28.67 -32.55 27.56
C ALA A 572 -28.22 -31.62 28.71
N ALA A 573 -27.64 -32.17 29.77
CA ALA A 573 -27.11 -31.45 30.92
C ALA A 573 -25.79 -32.06 31.42
N PRO A 574 -24.85 -31.28 31.97
CA PRO A 574 -23.67 -31.80 32.67
C PRO A 574 -24.04 -32.49 33.99
N GLU A 575 -23.17 -33.39 34.49
CA GLU A 575 -23.39 -34.16 35.72
C GLU A 575 -23.37 -33.35 37.03
N THR A 576 -22.99 -32.06 36.93
CA THR A 576 -23.16 -31.08 37.99
C THR A 576 -23.76 -29.79 37.47
N GLY A 577 -24.66 -29.19 38.24
CA GLY A 577 -25.17 -27.85 37.99
C GLY A 577 -26.69 -27.78 37.89
N VAL A 578 -27.16 -26.79 37.14
CA VAL A 578 -28.57 -26.54 36.86
C VAL A 578 -28.70 -26.29 35.36
N LEU A 579 -29.34 -27.21 34.64
CA LEU A 579 -29.70 -26.94 33.25
C LEU A 579 -30.83 -25.91 33.26
N ALA A 580 -30.64 -24.81 32.54
CA ALA A 580 -31.69 -23.85 32.22
C ALA A 580 -31.86 -23.81 30.70
N GLY A 581 -33.10 -23.69 30.24
CA GLY A 581 -33.43 -23.65 28.81
C GLY A 581 -34.86 -23.20 28.59
N SER A 582 -35.37 -23.32 27.37
CA SER A 582 -36.78 -23.08 27.06
C SER A 582 -37.38 -24.29 26.35
N VAL A 583 -38.59 -24.68 26.73
CA VAL A 583 -39.39 -25.70 26.04
C VAL A 583 -40.04 -25.16 24.75
N PHE A 584 -39.74 -23.92 24.36
CA PHE A 584 -40.17 -23.34 23.07
C PHE A 584 -39.01 -23.19 22.07
N ALA A 585 -37.78 -23.49 22.47
CA ALA A 585 -36.66 -23.57 21.54
C ALA A 585 -36.71 -24.91 20.79
N ASP A 586 -36.08 -25.02 19.62
CA ASP A 586 -35.93 -26.32 18.95
C ASP A 586 -34.90 -27.16 19.69
N ASN A 587 -35.37 -28.03 20.58
CA ASN A 587 -34.51 -29.01 21.26
C ASN A 587 -34.64 -30.40 20.60
N GLY A 588 -34.74 -30.48 19.27
CA GLY A 588 -34.55 -31.73 18.53
C GLY A 588 -35.78 -32.35 17.87
N SER A 589 -36.85 -31.57 17.63
CA SER A 589 -37.96 -31.95 16.71
C SER A 589 -38.71 -30.75 16.11
N GLY A 590 -38.15 -29.55 16.18
CA GLY A 590 -38.78 -28.29 15.78
C GLY A 590 -39.08 -27.40 16.99
N ALA A 591 -38.90 -26.09 16.85
CA ALA A 591 -39.35 -25.12 17.85
C ALA A 591 -40.89 -24.99 17.84
N ASP A 592 -41.49 -24.89 19.02
CA ASP A 592 -42.91 -24.53 19.15
C ASP A 592 -43.14 -23.13 18.55
N ASN A 593 -44.13 -22.99 17.67
CA ASN A 593 -44.42 -21.72 17.00
C ASN A 593 -45.90 -21.46 16.78
N ASP A 594 -46.25 -20.17 16.72
CA ASP A 594 -47.48 -19.60 16.19
C ASP A 594 -46.98 -18.66 15.09
N PHE A 595 -47.29 -18.93 13.83
CA PHE A 595 -46.58 -18.32 12.71
C PHE A 595 -47.15 -16.91 12.37
N ASP A 596 -48.44 -16.64 12.69
CA ASP A 596 -49.00 -15.27 12.83
C ASP A 596 -49.50 -14.88 14.23
N GLY A 597 -49.74 -15.85 15.11
CA GLY A 597 -50.35 -15.59 16.39
C GLY A 597 -49.37 -15.14 17.49
N PRO A 598 -49.91 -14.88 18.70
CA PRO A 598 -49.15 -14.34 19.81
C PRO A 598 -48.18 -15.37 20.42
N ALA A 599 -47.10 -14.87 21.02
CA ALA A 599 -46.13 -15.67 21.76
C ALA A 599 -46.81 -16.72 22.67
N ILE A 600 -46.49 -17.98 22.38
CA ILE A 600 -46.99 -19.16 23.08
C ILE A 600 -46.60 -19.15 24.56
N ALA A 601 -47.41 -19.85 25.38
CA ALA A 601 -47.23 -19.86 26.83
C ALA A 601 -47.66 -21.20 27.44
N VAL A 602 -46.93 -21.67 28.45
CA VAL A 602 -47.17 -22.97 29.11
C VAL A 602 -48.40 -22.87 30.01
N GLY A 603 -49.47 -23.58 29.64
CA GLY A 603 -50.72 -23.69 30.38
C GLY A 603 -50.74 -24.82 31.43
N SER A 604 -49.89 -25.84 31.30
CA SER A 604 -49.74 -26.89 32.33
C SER A 604 -48.42 -27.65 32.26
N VAL A 605 -47.97 -28.22 33.39
CA VAL A 605 -46.79 -29.11 33.46
C VAL A 605 -47.21 -30.42 34.11
N ASN A 606 -46.85 -31.55 33.50
CA ASN A 606 -47.30 -32.91 33.86
C ASN A 606 -48.84 -32.99 34.06
N GLY A 607 -49.58 -32.31 33.17
CA GLY A 607 -51.05 -32.29 33.16
C GLY A 607 -51.72 -31.44 34.26
N SER A 608 -50.98 -30.54 34.92
CA SER A 608 -51.51 -29.66 35.98
C SER A 608 -51.07 -28.21 35.78
N ALA A 609 -52.06 -27.31 35.63
CA ALA A 609 -51.82 -25.86 35.55
C ALA A 609 -51.25 -25.26 36.85
N LEU A 610 -51.43 -25.94 37.99
CA LEU A 610 -50.88 -25.51 39.29
C LEU A 610 -49.37 -25.75 39.42
N ASN A 611 -48.77 -26.44 38.45
CA ASN A 611 -47.35 -26.77 38.43
C ASN A 611 -46.53 -25.72 37.66
N VAL A 612 -47.17 -24.86 36.85
CA VAL A 612 -46.50 -23.81 36.08
C VAL A 612 -45.91 -22.76 37.03
N GLY A 613 -44.63 -22.44 36.85
CA GLY A 613 -43.86 -21.50 37.66
C GLY A 613 -43.65 -21.95 39.11
N GLN A 614 -43.79 -23.25 39.42
CA GLN A 614 -43.57 -23.81 40.76
C GLN A 614 -42.52 -24.94 40.70
N PRO A 615 -41.65 -25.09 41.71
CA PRO A 615 -40.71 -26.21 41.76
C PRO A 615 -41.42 -27.55 42.00
N ILE A 616 -41.19 -28.51 41.11
CA ILE A 616 -41.76 -29.85 41.09
C ILE A 616 -40.63 -30.85 41.36
N LEU A 617 -40.83 -31.78 42.29
CA LEU A 617 -39.90 -32.90 42.50
C LEU A 617 -40.22 -34.01 41.49
N LEU A 618 -39.26 -34.34 40.62
CA LEU A 618 -39.36 -35.41 39.63
C LEU A 618 -39.03 -36.78 40.24
N ALA A 619 -39.19 -37.84 39.45
CA ALA A 619 -39.05 -39.22 39.92
C ALA A 619 -37.60 -39.60 40.29
N SER A 620 -36.61 -38.98 39.63
CA SER A 620 -35.19 -39.05 40.00
C SER A 620 -34.87 -38.43 41.37
N GLY A 621 -35.67 -37.48 41.83
CA GLY A 621 -35.35 -36.58 42.93
C GLY A 621 -34.80 -35.21 42.49
N ALA A 622 -34.60 -34.97 41.19
CA ALA A 622 -34.31 -33.64 40.66
C ALA A 622 -35.51 -32.69 40.82
N VAL A 623 -35.24 -31.39 40.87
CA VAL A 623 -36.23 -30.32 40.99
C VAL A 623 -36.34 -29.59 39.66
N LEU A 624 -37.52 -29.68 39.04
CA LEU A 624 -37.87 -28.99 37.80
C LEU A 624 -38.81 -27.83 38.10
N THR A 625 -38.51 -26.64 37.59
CA THR A 625 -39.48 -25.54 37.47
C THR A 625 -39.64 -25.20 36.01
N VAL A 626 -40.85 -25.25 35.45
CA VAL A 626 -41.16 -24.73 34.09
C VAL A 626 -42.12 -23.56 34.25
N ASN A 627 -41.73 -22.39 33.77
CA ASN A 627 -42.47 -21.14 33.86
C ASN A 627 -43.49 -21.00 32.73
N ALA A 628 -44.34 -19.98 32.80
CA ALA A 628 -45.38 -19.74 31.79
C ALA A 628 -44.81 -19.25 30.45
N ASP A 629 -43.60 -18.68 30.45
CA ASP A 629 -42.85 -18.19 29.29
C ASP A 629 -42.00 -19.29 28.60
N GLY A 630 -42.21 -20.56 28.96
CA GLY A 630 -41.46 -21.70 28.41
C GLY A 630 -40.11 -21.94 29.07
N THR A 631 -39.55 -20.97 29.81
CA THR A 631 -38.28 -21.15 30.50
C THR A 631 -38.39 -22.25 31.55
N PHE A 632 -37.40 -23.14 31.61
CA PHE A 632 -37.29 -24.16 32.64
C PHE A 632 -35.94 -24.15 33.33
N THR A 633 -35.93 -24.63 34.57
CA THR A 633 -34.72 -24.94 35.33
C THR A 633 -34.84 -26.37 35.86
N TYR A 634 -33.86 -27.20 35.52
CA TYR A 634 -33.71 -28.58 35.98
C TYR A 634 -32.49 -28.65 36.90
N ASN A 635 -32.74 -28.68 38.21
CA ASN A 635 -31.70 -28.75 39.24
C ASN A 635 -31.67 -30.16 39.85
N HIS A 636 -30.65 -30.92 39.48
CA HIS A 636 -30.37 -32.24 40.06
C HIS A 636 -29.28 -32.18 41.16
N GLY A 637 -28.68 -31.01 41.41
CA GLY A 637 -27.67 -30.80 42.45
C GLY A 637 -26.45 -31.71 42.27
N THR A 638 -26.18 -32.58 43.25
CA THR A 638 -25.13 -33.61 43.18
C THR A 638 -25.70 -35.01 43.06
N LEU A 639 -26.94 -35.18 42.58
CA LEU A 639 -27.59 -36.51 42.50
C LEU A 639 -26.89 -37.44 41.49
N PHE A 640 -26.22 -36.86 40.51
CA PHE A 640 -25.56 -37.58 39.42
C PHE A 640 -24.02 -37.49 39.44
N THR A 641 -23.40 -36.83 40.43
CA THR A 641 -21.93 -36.80 40.57
C THR A 641 -21.36 -38.23 40.65
N GLY A 642 -20.59 -38.63 39.65
CA GLY A 642 -20.12 -39.99 39.44
C GLY A 642 -20.94 -40.79 38.41
N LEU A 643 -21.61 -40.12 37.46
CA LEU A 643 -21.81 -40.71 36.14
C LEU A 643 -20.45 -40.72 35.44
N GLY A 644 -20.14 -41.79 34.71
CA GLY A 644 -18.89 -41.83 33.96
C GLY A 644 -19.04 -41.06 32.66
N GLY A 645 -18.05 -40.24 32.27
CA GLY A 645 -17.95 -39.79 30.88
C GLY A 645 -17.92 -41.00 29.92
N PRO A 646 -18.33 -40.84 28.64
CA PRO A 646 -18.39 -41.94 27.67
C PRO A 646 -17.11 -42.79 27.60
N LEU A 647 -15.95 -42.15 27.80
CA LEU A 647 -14.60 -42.72 27.67
C LEU A 647 -14.07 -43.37 28.97
N SER A 648 -14.70 -43.12 30.12
CA SER A 648 -14.24 -43.62 31.43
C SER A 648 -14.39 -45.14 31.66
N GLY A 649 -14.99 -45.88 30.70
CA GLY A 649 -15.24 -47.32 30.79
C GLY A 649 -16.20 -47.76 31.91
N ALA A 650 -16.84 -46.82 32.62
CA ALA A 650 -17.76 -47.09 33.71
C ALA A 650 -19.19 -47.39 33.20
N ALA A 651 -19.88 -48.35 33.81
CA ALA A 651 -21.15 -48.89 33.31
C ALA A 651 -22.39 -47.99 33.49
N ASN A 652 -22.22 -46.67 33.60
CA ASN A 652 -23.28 -45.71 33.95
C ASN A 652 -22.98 -44.34 33.29
N THR A 653 -23.10 -44.27 31.96
CA THR A 653 -22.61 -43.14 31.13
C THR A 653 -23.61 -42.02 30.87
N ALA A 654 -24.89 -42.25 31.13
CA ALA A 654 -25.92 -41.20 31.10
C ALA A 654 -27.13 -41.57 31.97
N PHE A 655 -27.88 -40.56 32.42
CA PHE A 655 -29.20 -40.74 33.04
C PHE A 655 -30.25 -39.90 32.33
N SER A 656 -31.36 -40.51 31.88
CA SER A 656 -32.47 -39.78 31.24
C SER A 656 -33.79 -39.92 31.98
N GLU A 657 -34.56 -38.83 32.07
CA GLU A 657 -35.97 -38.84 32.51
C GLU A 657 -36.81 -37.85 31.69
N THR A 658 -38.14 -37.93 31.77
CA THR A 658 -39.04 -37.09 30.98
C THR A 658 -40.09 -36.35 31.82
N PHE A 659 -40.57 -35.23 31.28
CA PHE A 659 -41.76 -34.52 31.75
C PHE A 659 -42.60 -34.04 30.56
N THR A 660 -43.86 -33.67 30.79
CA THR A 660 -44.71 -33.08 29.74
C THR A 660 -45.12 -31.67 30.08
N TYR A 661 -45.38 -30.86 29.05
CA TYR A 661 -46.06 -29.58 29.18
C TYR A 661 -47.23 -29.48 28.19
N ALA A 662 -48.04 -28.45 28.36
CA ALA A 662 -49.12 -28.11 27.44
C ALA A 662 -49.16 -26.60 27.25
N LEU A 663 -49.38 -26.12 26.03
CA LEU A 663 -49.64 -24.72 25.77
C LEU A 663 -51.00 -24.29 26.37
N THR A 664 -51.17 -22.99 26.62
CA THR A 664 -52.44 -22.41 27.10
C THR A 664 -53.62 -22.64 26.15
N THR A 665 -53.34 -22.90 24.87
CA THR A 665 -54.30 -23.29 23.82
C THR A 665 -54.74 -24.76 23.90
N GLY A 666 -53.93 -25.63 24.51
CA GLY A 666 -54.26 -27.02 24.84
C GLY A 666 -53.48 -28.11 24.11
N GLU A 667 -52.60 -27.75 23.15
CA GLU A 667 -51.64 -28.71 22.57
C GLU A 667 -50.58 -29.13 23.60
N THR A 668 -50.02 -30.33 23.44
CA THR A 668 -49.19 -31.01 24.46
C THR A 668 -47.92 -31.64 23.89
N ALA A 669 -46.82 -31.44 24.58
CA ALA A 669 -45.49 -31.92 24.22
C ALA A 669 -44.75 -32.57 25.41
N THR A 670 -43.69 -33.32 25.11
CA THR A 670 -42.89 -34.13 26.03
C THR A 670 -41.42 -33.74 25.92
N VAL A 671 -40.80 -33.39 27.05
CA VAL A 671 -39.36 -33.09 27.14
C VAL A 671 -38.62 -34.28 27.72
N THR A 672 -37.52 -34.69 27.08
CA THR A 672 -36.57 -35.69 27.59
C THR A 672 -35.29 -34.99 28.05
N VAL A 673 -34.94 -35.09 29.33
CA VAL A 673 -33.68 -34.57 29.87
C VAL A 673 -32.69 -35.72 30.01
N THR A 674 -31.46 -35.56 29.50
CA THR A 674 -30.35 -36.52 29.64
C THR A 674 -29.15 -35.85 30.31
N VAL A 675 -28.54 -36.52 31.29
CA VAL A 675 -27.38 -36.02 32.04
C VAL A 675 -26.12 -36.78 31.64
N ASN A 676 -25.08 -36.06 31.19
CA ASN A 676 -23.79 -36.53 30.66
C ASN A 676 -22.63 -36.09 31.58
N GLY A 677 -21.44 -36.71 31.48
CA GLY A 677 -20.20 -36.27 32.15
C GLY A 677 -19.27 -35.49 31.21
N GLU A 678 -18.37 -34.67 31.77
CA GLU A 678 -17.46 -33.76 31.05
C GLU A 678 -16.01 -33.85 31.58
N ASP A 679 -15.04 -33.86 30.67
CA ASP A 679 -13.58 -33.73 30.81
C ASP A 679 -13.07 -32.63 29.86
N GLY A 680 -11.85 -32.08 30.06
CA GLY A 680 -11.30 -31.01 29.21
C GLY A 680 -10.09 -30.24 29.77
N GLU A 681 -8.94 -30.90 29.86
CA GLU A 681 -7.60 -30.29 30.07
C GLU A 681 -6.60 -31.03 29.16
N LEU A 682 -5.56 -30.33 28.65
CA LEU A 682 -4.49 -30.88 27.81
C LEU A 682 -3.94 -32.22 28.33
N ASP A 683 -4.34 -33.34 27.72
CA ASP A 683 -4.12 -34.67 28.26
C ASP A 683 -2.99 -35.43 27.51
N LEU A 684 -2.11 -36.07 28.29
CA LEU A 684 -1.04 -36.92 27.76
C LEU A 684 -1.48 -38.39 27.81
N LEU A 685 -2.08 -38.87 26.72
CA LEU A 685 -2.57 -40.24 26.59
C LEU A 685 -1.44 -41.21 26.21
N LEU A 686 -1.15 -42.15 27.11
CA LEU A 686 -0.10 -43.15 26.95
C LEU A 686 -0.69 -44.57 26.94
N GLY A 687 -0.72 -45.18 25.75
CA GLY A 687 -1.08 -46.57 25.52
C GLY A 687 -0.04 -47.57 26.03
N SER A 688 -0.33 -48.85 25.84
CA SER A 688 0.38 -49.97 26.46
C SER A 688 1.15 -50.81 25.42
N ALA A 689 1.20 -52.13 25.61
CA ALA A 689 1.83 -53.06 24.66
C ALA A 689 0.80 -54.10 24.16
N GLY A 690 -0.45 -53.67 24.06
CA GLY A 690 -1.58 -54.39 23.50
C GLY A 690 -2.30 -53.51 22.50
N ALA A 691 -3.36 -54.02 21.87
CA ALA A 691 -4.25 -53.18 21.08
C ALA A 691 -5.13 -52.36 22.03
N ASP A 692 -4.89 -51.06 22.08
CA ASP A 692 -5.57 -50.09 22.92
C ASP A 692 -6.59 -49.25 22.11
N ASP A 693 -7.54 -48.64 22.81
CA ASP A 693 -8.70 -47.90 22.27
C ASP A 693 -8.74 -46.59 23.07
N MET A 694 -8.33 -45.49 22.44
CA MET A 694 -7.99 -44.22 23.09
C MET A 694 -8.58 -43.04 22.32
N ASP A 695 -9.08 -42.07 23.06
CA ASP A 695 -9.78 -40.87 22.60
C ASP A 695 -9.43 -39.77 23.61
N GLY A 696 -8.89 -38.63 23.14
CA GLY A 696 -8.43 -37.52 23.99
C GLY A 696 -9.58 -36.65 24.51
N GLY A 697 -10.58 -36.41 23.68
CA GLY A 697 -11.83 -35.74 24.07
C GLY A 697 -11.90 -34.29 23.60
N VAL A 698 -11.60 -33.33 24.47
CA VAL A 698 -11.63 -31.89 24.13
C VAL A 698 -10.42 -31.15 24.72
N GLY A 699 -9.74 -30.34 23.89
CA GLY A 699 -8.46 -29.70 24.20
C GLY A 699 -7.34 -30.20 23.28
N ASP A 700 -6.14 -29.59 23.37
CA ASP A 700 -5.00 -29.98 22.52
C ASP A 700 -4.19 -31.13 23.16
N ASP A 701 -4.43 -32.36 22.71
CA ASP A 701 -3.93 -33.56 23.36
C ASP A 701 -2.63 -34.11 22.75
N GLN A 702 -1.92 -34.92 23.53
CA GLN A 702 -0.74 -35.67 23.07
C GLN A 702 -0.95 -37.16 23.23
N VAL A 703 -1.20 -37.85 22.12
CA VAL A 703 -1.55 -39.28 22.11
C VAL A 703 -0.39 -40.15 21.63
N ARG A 704 -0.18 -41.28 22.31
CA ARG A 704 0.83 -42.29 21.97
C ARG A 704 0.30 -43.71 22.21
N GLY A 705 -0.09 -44.43 21.16
CA GLY A 705 -0.52 -45.84 21.22
C GLY A 705 0.52 -46.79 21.83
N SER A 706 1.80 -46.54 21.55
CA SER A 706 2.94 -47.41 21.88
C SER A 706 3.03 -48.65 20.99
N ALA A 707 2.64 -49.86 21.43
CA ALA A 707 2.90 -51.09 20.66
C ALA A 707 1.65 -51.99 20.57
N GLY A 708 0.92 -51.87 19.48
CA GLY A 708 -0.38 -52.50 19.30
C GLY A 708 -0.88 -52.42 17.85
N ASP A 709 -2.12 -52.86 17.63
CA ASP A 709 -2.90 -52.44 16.46
C ASP A 709 -3.98 -51.52 17.05
N ASP A 710 -3.65 -50.24 17.28
CA ASP A 710 -4.44 -49.37 18.16
C ASP A 710 -5.58 -48.65 17.42
N LEU A 711 -6.56 -48.15 18.17
CA LEU A 711 -7.53 -47.14 17.74
C LEU A 711 -7.27 -45.87 18.53
N LEU A 712 -6.89 -44.80 17.83
CA LEU A 712 -6.47 -43.53 18.40
C LEU A 712 -7.34 -42.41 17.81
N ASP A 713 -8.01 -41.67 18.67
CA ASP A 713 -8.72 -40.42 18.38
C ASP A 713 -8.04 -39.30 19.16
N GLY A 714 -7.80 -38.13 18.55
CA GLY A 714 -7.38 -36.93 19.28
C GLY A 714 -8.59 -36.32 19.98
N GLY A 715 -9.52 -35.76 19.21
CA GLY A 715 -10.81 -35.29 19.72
C GLY A 715 -11.23 -33.97 19.06
N GLU A 716 -11.66 -33.02 19.88
CA GLU A 716 -11.90 -31.63 19.48
C GLU A 716 -10.76 -30.74 20.02
N GLY A 717 -9.79 -30.42 19.17
CA GLY A 717 -8.60 -29.65 19.56
C GLY A 717 -7.59 -29.52 18.43
N THR A 718 -6.33 -29.23 18.78
CA THR A 718 -5.17 -29.28 17.89
C THR A 718 -4.22 -30.39 18.35
N ASP A 719 -4.49 -31.62 17.93
CA ASP A 719 -3.93 -32.81 18.58
C ASP A 719 -2.60 -33.28 17.99
N VAL A 720 -1.77 -33.93 18.81
CA VAL A 720 -0.43 -34.41 18.42
C VAL A 720 -0.27 -35.92 18.62
N LEU A 721 -0.08 -36.64 17.52
CA LEU A 721 0.29 -38.06 17.54
C LEU A 721 1.82 -38.22 17.63
N VAL A 722 2.33 -38.92 18.65
CA VAL A 722 3.76 -38.93 19.00
C VAL A 722 4.42 -40.32 18.93
N TYR A 723 5.30 -40.54 17.94
CA TYR A 723 6.12 -41.74 17.76
C TYR A 723 7.61 -41.57 18.11
N ALA A 724 7.99 -40.49 18.80
CA ALA A 724 9.40 -40.13 19.09
C ALA A 724 10.26 -41.21 19.80
N ASP A 725 9.63 -42.13 20.54
CA ASP A 725 10.32 -43.24 21.24
C ASP A 725 10.27 -44.58 20.46
N SER A 726 9.71 -44.61 19.25
CA SER A 726 9.62 -45.82 18.41
C SER A 726 11.00 -46.33 17.99
N THR A 727 11.12 -47.67 17.88
CA THR A 727 12.42 -48.35 17.75
C THR A 727 12.86 -48.64 16.31
N ALA A 728 12.04 -48.21 15.35
CA ALA A 728 12.26 -48.22 13.91
C ALA A 728 11.37 -47.12 13.28
N GLY A 729 11.64 -46.77 12.02
CA GLY A 729 10.88 -45.74 11.31
C GLY A 729 9.40 -46.11 11.16
N VAL A 730 8.54 -45.10 11.18
CA VAL A 730 7.08 -45.16 11.15
C VAL A 730 6.50 -44.78 9.79
N SER A 731 5.26 -45.16 9.54
CA SER A 731 4.52 -44.74 8.35
C SER A 731 3.10 -44.35 8.72
N VAL A 732 2.88 -43.03 8.82
CA VAL A 732 1.65 -42.39 9.31
C VAL A 732 0.98 -41.64 8.16
N ASN A 733 -0.35 -41.76 8.06
CA ASN A 733 -1.14 -41.01 7.08
C ASN A 733 -2.47 -40.58 7.71
N LEU A 734 -2.60 -39.29 8.00
CA LEU A 734 -3.78 -38.70 8.64
C LEU A 734 -4.98 -38.67 7.69
N ALA A 735 -4.79 -38.25 6.43
CA ALA A 735 -5.84 -38.28 5.40
C ALA A 735 -6.45 -39.68 5.14
N ALA A 736 -5.70 -40.76 5.43
CA ALA A 736 -6.16 -42.15 5.35
C ALA A 736 -6.61 -42.74 6.70
N GLY A 737 -6.53 -41.96 7.79
CA GLY A 737 -6.86 -42.37 9.15
C GLY A 737 -6.05 -43.58 9.63
N ARG A 738 -4.74 -43.65 9.33
CA ARG A 738 -3.96 -44.86 9.59
C ARG A 738 -2.45 -44.67 9.76
N ALA A 739 -1.87 -45.29 10.78
CA ALA A 739 -0.46 -45.67 10.81
C ALA A 739 -0.31 -47.10 10.29
N THR A 740 0.44 -47.30 9.20
CA THR A 740 0.65 -48.65 8.62
C THR A 740 1.82 -49.42 9.24
N ASN A 741 2.64 -48.71 10.03
CA ASN A 741 3.77 -49.21 10.80
C ASN A 741 4.06 -48.19 11.92
N ASP A 742 3.83 -48.61 13.16
CA ASP A 742 4.07 -47.87 14.43
C ASP A 742 5.55 -47.81 14.85
N GLY A 743 6.44 -48.54 14.17
CA GLY A 743 7.85 -48.69 14.54
C GLY A 743 8.09 -49.63 15.73
N GLN A 744 7.07 -50.36 16.18
CA GLN A 744 7.11 -51.28 17.33
C GLN A 744 6.50 -52.67 17.06
N GLY A 745 5.64 -52.82 16.04
CA GLY A 745 5.24 -54.10 15.49
C GLY A 745 3.78 -54.24 15.03
N GLY A 746 2.98 -53.17 14.99
CA GLY A 746 1.59 -53.19 14.54
C GLY A 746 1.18 -51.97 13.69
N ALA A 747 -0.12 -51.73 13.57
CA ALA A 747 -0.66 -50.72 12.67
C ALA A 747 -1.99 -50.10 13.15
N ASP A 748 -1.90 -48.84 13.55
CA ASP A 748 -2.95 -48.07 14.23
C ASP A 748 -3.97 -47.47 13.26
N SER A 749 -5.17 -47.22 13.77
CA SER A 749 -6.26 -46.50 13.09
C SER A 749 -6.43 -45.16 13.78
N LEU A 750 -6.52 -44.08 13.00
CA LEU A 750 -6.38 -42.70 13.47
C LEU A 750 -7.60 -41.87 13.06
N SER A 751 -8.06 -40.98 13.93
CA SER A 751 -8.99 -39.90 13.63
C SER A 751 -8.64 -38.64 14.43
N ASN A 752 -9.09 -37.49 13.95
CA ASN A 752 -8.95 -36.18 14.61
C ASN A 752 -7.53 -35.93 15.13
N PHE A 753 -6.58 -35.79 14.22
CA PHE A 753 -5.20 -35.43 14.53
C PHE A 753 -4.68 -34.49 13.45
N GLU A 754 -4.12 -33.36 13.89
CA GLU A 754 -3.59 -32.32 13.03
C GLU A 754 -2.06 -32.41 12.97
N ASN A 755 -1.43 -32.98 13.99
CA ASN A 755 0.03 -32.93 14.13
C ASN A 755 0.64 -34.32 14.34
N VAL A 756 1.83 -34.53 13.77
CA VAL A 756 2.57 -35.80 13.93
C VAL A 756 4.04 -35.53 14.24
N THR A 757 4.52 -36.18 15.30
CA THR A 757 5.96 -36.32 15.56
C THR A 757 6.40 -37.74 15.25
N GLY A 758 7.30 -37.88 14.28
CA GLY A 758 7.98 -39.12 13.90
C GLY A 758 8.97 -39.61 14.95
N SER A 759 9.88 -40.46 14.51
CA SER A 759 10.82 -41.25 15.30
C SER A 759 12.26 -40.71 15.18
N ALA A 760 13.25 -41.58 15.40
CA ALA A 760 14.67 -41.30 15.18
C ALA A 760 15.27 -42.20 14.07
N PHE A 761 14.44 -42.51 13.06
CA PHE A 761 14.74 -43.33 11.90
C PHE A 761 13.94 -42.86 10.68
N ASP A 762 14.34 -43.27 9.48
CA ASP A 762 13.67 -42.95 8.20
C ASP A 762 12.13 -43.16 8.24
N ASP A 763 11.38 -42.06 8.36
CA ASP A 763 9.93 -42.04 8.51
C ASP A 763 9.19 -41.63 7.22
N VAL A 764 7.89 -41.96 7.15
CA VAL A 764 6.97 -41.43 6.13
C VAL A 764 5.74 -40.87 6.82
N LEU A 765 5.60 -39.54 6.85
CA LEU A 765 4.50 -38.82 7.46
C LEU A 765 3.67 -38.14 6.37
N VAL A 766 2.36 -38.35 6.38
CA VAL A 766 1.41 -37.69 5.48
C VAL A 766 0.30 -37.06 6.32
N ALA A 767 0.07 -35.77 6.12
CA ALA A 767 -0.93 -34.97 6.81
C ALA A 767 -2.35 -35.20 6.25
N SER A 768 -3.26 -34.29 6.57
CA SER A 768 -4.69 -34.32 6.29
C SER A 768 -5.02 -33.47 5.05
N GLY A 769 -6.01 -32.58 5.14
CA GLY A 769 -6.32 -31.54 4.15
C GLY A 769 -6.63 -30.21 4.84
N SER A 770 -6.04 -30.04 6.02
CA SER A 770 -6.14 -28.91 6.95
C SER A 770 -4.72 -28.61 7.45
N ALA A 771 -4.48 -27.39 7.93
CA ALA A 771 -3.17 -26.96 8.45
C ALA A 771 -2.61 -27.91 9.53
N ASN A 772 -1.42 -28.45 9.32
CA ASN A 772 -0.84 -29.57 10.06
C ASN A 772 0.66 -29.36 10.36
N ARG A 773 1.13 -29.79 11.53
CA ARG A 773 2.56 -29.77 11.89
C ARG A 773 3.18 -31.16 11.80
N LEU A 774 4.11 -31.34 10.86
CA LEU A 774 4.86 -32.58 10.67
C LEU A 774 6.31 -32.43 11.15
N VAL A 775 6.72 -33.24 12.12
CA VAL A 775 8.11 -33.31 12.61
C VAL A 775 8.66 -34.69 12.31
N GLY A 776 9.59 -34.80 11.34
CA GLY A 776 10.25 -36.07 10.98
C GLY A 776 11.07 -36.60 12.16
N GLY A 777 12.11 -35.85 12.53
CA GLY A 777 12.88 -36.07 13.75
C GLY A 777 14.34 -36.26 13.44
N ALA A 778 14.76 -37.51 13.23
CA ALA A 778 16.12 -37.83 12.78
C ALA A 778 16.15 -39.07 11.89
N GLY A 779 16.17 -38.88 10.57
CA GLY A 779 16.28 -39.98 9.63
C GLY A 779 16.64 -39.50 8.23
N ALA A 780 16.21 -40.24 7.23
CA ALA A 780 15.95 -39.74 5.88
C ALA A 780 14.43 -39.76 5.66
N ASP A 781 13.76 -38.73 6.16
CA ASP A 781 12.31 -38.72 6.37
C ASP A 781 11.58 -38.18 5.13
N THR A 782 10.33 -38.57 4.95
CA THR A 782 9.45 -38.05 3.88
C THR A 782 8.18 -37.50 4.50
N LEU A 783 8.04 -36.18 4.46
CA LEU A 783 6.90 -35.42 4.97
C LEU A 783 6.06 -34.93 3.79
N VAL A 784 4.74 -35.11 3.88
CA VAL A 784 3.78 -34.71 2.84
C VAL A 784 2.60 -33.97 3.49
N GLY A 785 2.44 -32.68 3.22
CA GLY A 785 1.34 -31.85 3.73
C GLY A 785 -0.04 -32.22 3.16
N LEU A 786 -0.10 -32.28 1.83
CA LEU A 786 -1.28 -32.40 0.96
C LEU A 786 -2.05 -31.10 0.77
N GLY A 787 -2.50 -30.45 1.84
CA GLY A 787 -3.15 -29.16 1.73
C GLY A 787 -3.67 -28.60 3.05
N GLY A 788 -3.81 -27.27 3.10
CA GLY A 788 -3.72 -26.49 4.33
C GLY A 788 -2.35 -25.83 4.45
N ALA A 789 -2.20 -24.86 5.35
CA ALA A 789 -0.91 -24.21 5.60
C ALA A 789 -0.09 -25.04 6.61
N ASP A 790 0.83 -25.86 6.12
CA ASP A 790 1.52 -26.89 6.88
C ASP A 790 2.93 -26.49 7.32
N VAL A 791 3.37 -27.02 8.47
CA VAL A 791 4.72 -26.79 9.01
C VAL A 791 5.54 -28.08 8.94
N LEU A 792 6.44 -28.16 7.97
CA LEU A 792 7.25 -29.34 7.67
C LEU A 792 8.68 -29.20 8.23
N ILE A 793 8.97 -29.98 9.27
CA ILE A 793 10.26 -29.98 9.97
C ILE A 793 10.91 -31.36 9.79
N GLY A 794 11.82 -31.48 8.80
CA GLY A 794 12.57 -32.72 8.57
C GLY A 794 13.43 -33.13 9.77
N GLY A 795 14.00 -32.14 10.48
CA GLY A 795 14.84 -32.40 11.66
C GLY A 795 16.28 -32.79 11.31
N ALA A 796 17.00 -33.32 12.30
CA ALA A 796 18.45 -33.45 12.24
C ALA A 796 18.89 -34.85 11.81
N GLY A 797 19.30 -35.02 10.55
CA GLY A 797 19.65 -36.36 10.05
C GLY A 797 20.36 -36.40 8.69
N ALA A 798 19.89 -37.34 7.86
CA ALA A 798 20.19 -37.41 6.45
C ALA A 798 19.32 -36.38 5.69
N ALA A 799 19.33 -36.46 4.35
CA ALA A 799 18.50 -35.59 3.53
C ALA A 799 17.04 -36.07 3.56
N ASN A 800 16.13 -35.20 3.99
CA ASN A 800 14.70 -35.43 4.00
C ASN A 800 14.05 -35.02 2.67
N GLN A 801 12.82 -35.48 2.42
CA GLN A 801 11.93 -34.96 1.39
C GLN A 801 10.77 -34.25 2.09
N LEU A 802 10.58 -32.97 1.78
CA LEU A 802 9.49 -32.15 2.27
C LEU A 802 8.64 -31.77 1.06
N ILE A 803 7.36 -32.16 1.08
CA ILE A 803 6.38 -31.91 0.02
C ILE A 803 5.22 -31.23 0.75
N GLY A 804 4.91 -29.99 0.44
CA GLY A 804 3.79 -29.28 1.03
C GLY A 804 2.50 -29.75 0.39
N GLY A 805 2.04 -29.03 -0.62
CA GLY A 805 0.81 -29.30 -1.34
C GLY A 805 0.00 -28.03 -1.49
N ASP A 806 -1.33 -28.16 -1.55
CA ASP A 806 -2.22 -27.01 -1.74
C ASP A 806 -2.36 -26.17 -0.44
N GLY A 807 -1.53 -25.14 -0.27
CA GLY A 807 -1.55 -24.21 0.86
C GLY A 807 -0.28 -23.37 0.94
N ASP A 808 -0.20 -22.47 1.92
CA ASP A 808 0.97 -21.62 2.14
C ASP A 808 1.90 -22.30 3.18
N ASP A 809 2.88 -23.09 2.71
CA ASP A 809 3.62 -24.04 3.55
C ASP A 809 4.96 -23.50 4.07
N GLN A 810 5.38 -24.00 5.25
CA GLN A 810 6.64 -23.63 5.91
C GLN A 810 7.61 -24.81 6.04
N TYR A 811 8.81 -24.63 5.48
CA TYR A 811 9.87 -25.64 5.43
C TYR A 811 11.05 -25.28 6.32
N PHE A 812 11.35 -26.11 7.32
CA PHE A 812 12.55 -25.95 8.15
C PHE A 812 13.70 -26.82 7.63
N VAL A 813 14.56 -26.23 6.78
CA VAL A 813 15.64 -26.93 6.07
C VAL A 813 16.99 -26.72 6.77
N THR A 814 17.44 -27.74 7.50
CA THR A 814 18.70 -27.73 8.27
C THR A 814 19.73 -28.75 7.78
N ALA A 815 19.32 -29.74 6.99
CA ALA A 815 20.19 -30.70 6.32
C ALA A 815 20.21 -30.44 4.80
N ASN A 816 20.63 -31.42 3.99
CA ASN A 816 20.55 -31.32 2.52
C ASN A 816 19.15 -31.73 2.04
N ASP A 817 18.11 -31.17 2.65
CA ASP A 817 16.72 -31.57 2.43
C ASP A 817 16.24 -31.13 1.04
N SER A 818 15.27 -31.87 0.50
CA SER A 818 14.62 -31.55 -0.78
C SER A 818 13.22 -31.05 -0.51
N VAL A 819 12.99 -29.75 -0.73
CA VAL A 819 11.65 -29.17 -0.87
C VAL A 819 11.11 -29.53 -2.26
N ILE A 820 9.81 -29.78 -2.39
CA ILE A 820 9.18 -30.23 -3.63
C ILE A 820 7.78 -29.63 -3.73
N GLU A 821 7.63 -28.63 -4.59
CA GLU A 821 6.36 -27.95 -4.85
C GLU A 821 5.92 -27.94 -6.32
N LEU A 822 4.61 -27.77 -6.56
CA LEU A 822 4.04 -27.61 -7.89
C LEU A 822 3.48 -26.19 -8.11
N ALA A 823 3.29 -25.83 -9.37
CA ALA A 823 2.87 -24.47 -9.71
C ALA A 823 1.42 -24.18 -9.30
N GLY A 824 1.25 -23.11 -8.51
CA GLY A 824 -0.06 -22.59 -8.09
C GLY A 824 -0.70 -23.38 -6.95
N GLN A 825 0.09 -23.94 -6.05
CA GLN A 825 -0.40 -24.62 -4.85
C GLN A 825 -0.52 -23.67 -3.63
N GLY A 826 0.39 -22.71 -3.47
CA GLY A 826 0.24 -21.57 -2.54
C GLY A 826 1.39 -20.57 -2.66
N ARG A 827 1.73 -19.90 -1.54
CA ARG A 827 2.93 -19.07 -1.36
C ARG A 827 3.79 -19.64 -0.25
N ASP A 828 4.95 -20.18 -0.62
CA ASP A 828 5.72 -21.09 0.23
C ASP A 828 7.00 -20.47 0.81
N ARG A 829 7.32 -20.81 2.07
CA ARG A 829 8.46 -20.25 2.83
C ARG A 829 9.46 -21.30 3.26
N VAL A 830 10.73 -21.14 2.86
CA VAL A 830 11.87 -21.90 3.38
C VAL A 830 12.60 -21.10 4.46
N LEU A 831 12.66 -21.67 5.67
CA LEU A 831 13.53 -21.23 6.75
C LEU A 831 14.77 -22.11 6.80
N THR A 832 15.98 -21.53 6.78
CA THR A 832 17.23 -22.31 6.78
C THR A 832 18.35 -21.67 7.61
N ASP A 833 19.19 -22.50 8.25
CA ASP A 833 20.41 -22.08 8.95
C ASP A 833 21.68 -22.32 8.10
N ARG A 834 21.50 -22.82 6.87
CA ARG A 834 22.58 -23.19 5.95
C ARG A 834 23.20 -21.97 5.27
N LEU A 835 24.52 -21.82 5.34
CA LEU A 835 25.30 -20.75 4.69
C LEU A 835 25.15 -20.65 3.15
N THR A 836 24.46 -21.60 2.50
CA THR A 836 24.11 -21.50 1.08
C THR A 836 22.82 -22.26 0.83
N PHE A 837 21.85 -21.57 0.21
CA PHE A 837 20.59 -22.16 -0.24
C PHE A 837 20.20 -21.62 -1.63
N THR A 838 19.32 -22.34 -2.32
CA THR A 838 18.74 -21.92 -3.59
C THR A 838 17.32 -22.46 -3.61
N LEU A 839 16.34 -21.59 -3.79
CA LEU A 839 14.93 -21.99 -3.83
C LEU A 839 14.70 -23.02 -4.94
N THR A 840 13.91 -24.02 -4.61
CA THR A 840 13.29 -24.89 -5.60
C THR A 840 12.22 -24.09 -6.37
N ALA A 841 11.89 -24.51 -7.58
CA ALA A 841 10.82 -23.85 -8.34
C ALA A 841 9.46 -24.00 -7.63
N ASN A 842 8.59 -22.99 -7.79
CA ASN A 842 7.30 -22.88 -7.08
C ASN A 842 7.47 -22.75 -5.56
N VAL A 843 8.44 -21.92 -5.14
CA VAL A 843 8.61 -21.52 -3.74
C VAL A 843 9.01 -20.05 -3.75
N GLU A 844 8.37 -19.21 -2.95
CA GLU A 844 8.43 -17.77 -3.11
C GLU A 844 9.31 -17.10 -2.05
N GLU A 845 9.48 -17.68 -0.86
CA GLU A 845 10.23 -17.05 0.23
C GLU A 845 11.42 -17.87 0.75
N LEU A 846 12.54 -17.19 1.01
CA LEU A 846 13.76 -17.73 1.59
C LEU A 846 14.23 -16.86 2.77
N VAL A 847 14.10 -17.38 3.99
CA VAL A 847 14.53 -16.71 5.22
C VAL A 847 15.75 -17.41 5.81
N TYR A 848 16.88 -16.71 5.89
CA TYR A 848 18.02 -17.17 6.67
C TYR A 848 17.78 -16.97 8.17
N THR A 849 18.09 -18.00 8.96
CA THR A 849 17.88 -18.02 10.42
C THR A 849 19.18 -18.26 11.20
N GLY A 850 20.31 -18.32 10.49
CA GLY A 850 21.63 -18.50 11.08
C GLY A 850 22.32 -17.18 11.47
N LEU A 851 23.64 -17.25 11.69
CA LEU A 851 24.46 -16.16 12.23
C LEU A 851 25.79 -15.96 11.46
N GLY A 852 25.82 -16.29 10.17
CA GLY A 852 27.04 -16.16 9.37
C GLY A 852 26.76 -16.01 7.90
N ALA A 853 27.76 -15.47 7.18
CA ALA A 853 27.69 -15.08 5.77
C ALA A 853 26.92 -16.08 4.90
N PHE A 854 25.71 -15.69 4.52
CA PHE A 854 24.76 -16.47 3.73
C PHE A 854 24.96 -16.24 2.23
N THR A 855 24.59 -17.23 1.44
CA THR A 855 24.42 -17.08 -0.01
C THR A 855 23.03 -17.59 -0.37
N GLY A 856 22.09 -16.64 -0.44
CA GLY A 856 20.69 -16.87 -0.79
C GLY A 856 20.49 -16.74 -2.30
N ARG A 857 19.68 -17.63 -2.87
CA ARG A 857 19.31 -17.57 -4.28
C ARG A 857 17.85 -17.93 -4.45
N GLY A 858 17.10 -17.14 -5.21
CA GLY A 858 15.73 -17.46 -5.59
C GLY A 858 15.68 -18.37 -6.82
N ASN A 859 14.58 -18.28 -7.56
CA ASN A 859 14.25 -19.13 -8.70
C ASN A 859 13.92 -18.31 -9.97
N ALA A 860 12.66 -18.29 -10.41
CA ALA A 860 12.17 -17.59 -11.60
C ALA A 860 10.74 -17.04 -11.38
N LEU A 861 10.42 -16.74 -10.12
CA LEU A 861 9.20 -16.15 -9.61
C LEU A 861 9.60 -14.95 -8.78
N ASP A 862 8.69 -14.01 -8.57
CA ASP A 862 8.86 -12.88 -7.66
C ASP A 862 9.13 -13.39 -6.23
N ASN A 863 10.38 -13.37 -5.79
CA ASN A 863 10.84 -14.00 -4.55
C ASN A 863 11.17 -13.00 -3.43
N PHE A 864 10.94 -13.41 -2.19
CA PHE A 864 11.40 -12.70 -0.99
C PHE A 864 12.62 -13.42 -0.40
N ILE A 865 13.74 -12.72 -0.21
CA ILE A 865 14.99 -13.31 0.29
C ILE A 865 15.61 -12.45 1.40
N ALA A 866 15.77 -13.03 2.59
CA ALA A 866 16.38 -12.37 3.76
C ALA A 866 17.70 -13.05 4.20
N GLY A 867 18.78 -12.24 4.32
CA GLY A 867 20.14 -12.67 4.73
C GLY A 867 20.37 -12.72 6.24
N ALA A 868 19.58 -11.97 7.01
CA ALA A 868 19.65 -11.83 8.46
C ALA A 868 20.92 -11.14 9.00
N GLY A 869 21.98 -11.89 9.31
CA GLY A 869 23.15 -11.32 10.02
C GLY A 869 24.45 -11.96 9.57
N GLY A 870 25.27 -11.19 8.84
CA GLY A 870 26.42 -11.76 8.17
C GLY A 870 27.23 -10.78 7.34
N ALA A 871 27.42 -11.18 6.08
CA ALA A 871 28.11 -10.47 5.01
C ALA A 871 27.69 -11.20 3.73
N ASP A 872 26.42 -10.99 3.39
CA ASP A 872 25.58 -11.94 2.70
C ASP A 872 25.56 -11.66 1.19
N SER A 873 25.25 -12.67 0.40
CA SER A 873 25.23 -12.56 -1.07
C SER A 873 23.90 -13.10 -1.58
N LEU A 874 22.99 -12.18 -1.90
CA LEU A 874 21.62 -12.48 -2.28
C LEU A 874 21.46 -12.28 -3.79
N SER A 875 20.71 -13.17 -4.42
CA SER A 875 20.42 -13.12 -5.86
C SER A 875 18.98 -13.59 -6.01
N GLY A 876 18.09 -12.70 -6.45
CA GLY A 876 16.68 -13.04 -6.65
C GLY A 876 16.53 -14.10 -7.74
N GLY A 877 16.74 -13.70 -8.98
CA GLY A 877 17.04 -14.60 -10.08
C GLY A 877 16.40 -14.13 -11.37
N ALA A 878 15.08 -14.25 -11.43
CA ALA A 878 14.22 -13.78 -12.52
C ALA A 878 12.81 -13.59 -11.95
N GLY A 879 12.15 -12.48 -12.29
CA GLY A 879 10.97 -12.00 -11.56
C GLY A 879 11.29 -10.78 -10.70
N ARG A 880 10.26 -10.18 -10.11
CA ARG A 880 10.39 -8.98 -9.28
C ARG A 880 10.74 -9.38 -7.84
N ASP A 881 12.03 -9.40 -7.53
CA ASP A 881 12.50 -9.94 -6.26
C ASP A 881 12.62 -8.86 -5.16
N ILE A 882 12.49 -9.27 -3.90
CA ILE A 882 12.76 -8.45 -2.71
C ILE A 882 13.97 -9.05 -2.01
N LEU A 883 15.09 -8.32 -2.00
CA LEU A 883 16.34 -8.73 -1.36
C LEU A 883 16.58 -7.90 -0.10
N ILE A 884 16.69 -8.57 1.05
CA ILE A 884 16.95 -7.95 2.35
C ILE A 884 18.26 -8.50 2.91
N GLY A 885 19.32 -7.68 2.94
CA GLY A 885 20.62 -8.10 3.49
C GLY A 885 20.52 -8.35 4.99
N GLY A 886 20.24 -7.27 5.73
CA GLY A 886 19.99 -7.31 7.16
C GLY A 886 21.09 -6.58 7.94
N ALA A 887 21.82 -7.30 8.78
CA ALA A 887 22.90 -6.75 9.60
C ALA A 887 24.26 -7.28 9.16
N GLY A 888 24.91 -6.61 8.22
CA GLY A 888 26.18 -7.07 7.68
C GLY A 888 26.96 -6.04 6.86
N VAL A 889 27.58 -6.55 5.80
CA VAL A 889 28.01 -5.79 4.61
C VAL A 889 27.58 -6.69 3.47
N ASP A 890 26.37 -6.44 3.00
CA ASP A 890 25.55 -7.41 2.29
C ASP A 890 25.41 -7.00 0.82
N ARG A 891 25.25 -7.99 -0.06
CA ARG A 891 25.41 -7.82 -1.50
C ARG A 891 24.23 -8.35 -2.31
N ALA A 892 23.71 -7.51 -3.22
CA ALA A 892 22.93 -8.00 -4.36
C ALA A 892 23.88 -8.50 -5.47
N ASP A 893 23.66 -9.73 -5.94
CA ASP A 893 24.51 -10.43 -6.91
C ASP A 893 23.73 -10.79 -8.20
N TYR A 894 23.96 -10.00 -9.25
CA TYR A 894 23.42 -10.17 -10.59
C TYR A 894 24.37 -10.89 -11.56
N SER A 895 25.42 -11.56 -11.07
CA SER A 895 26.45 -12.18 -11.93
C SER A 895 25.95 -13.32 -12.83
N THR A 896 24.70 -13.76 -12.65
CA THR A 896 24.02 -14.73 -13.51
C THR A 896 22.95 -14.13 -14.44
N ALA A 897 22.74 -12.82 -14.41
CA ALA A 897 21.77 -12.12 -15.25
C ALA A 897 22.06 -12.29 -16.76
N ALA A 898 21.01 -12.24 -17.58
CA ALA A 898 21.07 -12.57 -19.01
C ALA A 898 21.31 -11.35 -19.92
N ALA A 899 21.28 -10.15 -19.37
CA ALA A 899 21.57 -8.87 -20.00
C ALA A 899 22.19 -7.90 -18.97
N GLY A 900 22.51 -6.67 -19.40
CA GLY A 900 23.08 -5.63 -18.54
C GLY A 900 22.09 -5.11 -17.50
N VAL A 901 22.61 -4.77 -16.33
CA VAL A 901 21.87 -4.43 -15.10
C VAL A 901 21.86 -2.92 -14.87
N ILE A 902 20.73 -2.38 -14.39
CA ILE A 902 20.62 -1.01 -13.89
C ILE A 902 20.14 -1.06 -12.44
N ALA A 903 21.08 -0.94 -11.49
CA ALA A 903 20.82 -1.05 -10.06
C ALA A 903 21.41 0.13 -9.27
N SER A 904 20.70 0.57 -8.24
CA SER A 904 21.07 1.75 -7.44
C SER A 904 20.65 1.57 -5.98
N LEU A 905 21.62 1.50 -5.07
CA LEU A 905 21.36 1.39 -3.63
C LEU A 905 20.61 2.61 -3.10
N LEU A 906 20.95 3.82 -3.57
CA LEU A 906 20.20 5.05 -3.24
C LEU A 906 18.71 4.99 -3.62
N ALA A 907 18.36 4.21 -4.64
CA ALA A 907 16.99 4.07 -5.12
C ALA A 907 16.33 2.77 -4.62
N ALA A 908 16.98 2.06 -3.68
CA ALA A 908 16.55 0.77 -3.13
C ALA A 908 16.07 -0.25 -4.19
N SER A 909 16.68 -0.25 -5.39
CA SER A 909 16.11 -1.01 -6.52
C SER A 909 17.09 -1.37 -7.64
N ALA A 910 16.74 -2.43 -8.38
CA ALA A 910 17.33 -2.78 -9.67
C ALA A 910 16.30 -2.63 -10.80
N SER A 911 16.07 -1.39 -11.24
CA SER A 911 15.16 -1.00 -12.34
C SER A 911 15.29 -1.79 -13.66
N ALA A 912 16.42 -2.48 -13.85
CA ALA A 912 16.56 -3.59 -14.79
C ALA A 912 17.58 -4.59 -14.21
N ASP A 913 17.12 -5.69 -13.65
CA ASP A 913 17.89 -6.84 -13.13
C ASP A 913 18.67 -7.65 -14.20
N GLY A 914 18.46 -7.36 -15.48
CA GLY A 914 19.04 -8.07 -16.62
C GLY A 914 18.19 -9.22 -17.17
N ASP A 915 16.95 -9.38 -16.72
CA ASP A 915 15.88 -10.09 -17.44
C ASP A 915 14.77 -9.13 -17.95
N GLY A 916 14.57 -7.99 -17.25
CA GLY A 916 13.61 -6.96 -17.60
C GLY A 916 12.53 -6.67 -16.53
N SER A 917 12.58 -7.31 -15.37
CA SER A 917 11.80 -6.92 -14.18
C SER A 917 12.51 -5.84 -13.34
N THR A 918 12.07 -5.66 -12.09
CA THR A 918 12.59 -4.67 -11.16
C THR A 918 12.57 -5.24 -9.75
N ASP A 919 13.76 -5.43 -9.19
CA ASP A 919 13.96 -5.86 -7.81
C ASP A 919 13.94 -4.68 -6.84
N GLN A 920 13.62 -4.97 -5.58
CA GLN A 920 13.77 -4.09 -4.43
C GLN A 920 14.93 -4.55 -3.53
N LEU A 921 15.72 -3.59 -3.04
CA LEU A 921 16.98 -3.80 -2.33
C LEU A 921 16.97 -3.06 -0.97
N PHE A 922 16.91 -3.81 0.13
CA PHE A 922 16.84 -3.25 1.49
C PHE A 922 18.00 -3.69 2.38
N GLY A 923 18.81 -2.74 2.87
CA GLY A 923 19.97 -3.05 3.70
C GLY A 923 21.02 -3.87 2.96
N LEU A 924 21.38 -3.43 1.75
CA LEU A 924 22.51 -3.93 0.96
C LEU A 924 23.52 -2.79 0.80
N GLU A 925 24.80 -3.05 1.04
CA GLU A 925 25.88 -2.07 0.87
C GLU A 925 26.69 -2.31 -0.42
N ASP A 926 26.60 -3.50 -1.01
CA ASP A 926 27.40 -3.93 -2.16
C ASP A 926 26.51 -4.30 -3.37
N LEU A 927 26.99 -3.99 -4.58
CA LEU A 927 26.39 -4.46 -5.84
C LEU A 927 27.40 -5.24 -6.67
N ARG A 928 26.97 -6.38 -7.23
CA ARG A 928 27.66 -7.07 -8.34
C ARG A 928 26.74 -7.15 -9.54
N GLY A 929 27.18 -6.60 -10.66
CA GLY A 929 26.52 -6.66 -11.96
C GLY A 929 26.70 -7.99 -12.70
N SER A 930 26.37 -7.95 -13.99
CA SER A 930 26.23 -9.09 -14.90
C SER A 930 27.54 -9.43 -15.63
N ALA A 931 27.46 -9.98 -16.85
CA ALA A 931 28.59 -10.11 -17.78
C ALA A 931 28.34 -9.31 -19.08
N PHE A 932 27.60 -8.20 -18.94
CA PHE A 932 27.22 -7.26 -19.98
C PHE A 932 27.40 -5.83 -19.45
N ALA A 933 27.18 -4.82 -20.32
CA ALA A 933 27.32 -3.42 -19.91
C ALA A 933 26.28 -3.02 -18.86
N ASP A 934 26.74 -2.80 -17.63
CA ASP A 934 25.91 -2.45 -16.47
C ASP A 934 25.98 -0.95 -16.13
N ARG A 935 24.98 -0.47 -15.37
CA ARG A 935 25.00 0.82 -14.67
C ARG A 935 24.68 0.60 -13.19
N LEU A 936 25.69 0.71 -12.33
CA LEU A 936 25.56 0.46 -10.88
C LEU A 936 25.77 1.77 -10.10
N GLY A 937 24.89 2.03 -9.14
CA GLY A 937 24.94 3.19 -8.24
C GLY A 937 25.00 2.79 -6.76
N GLY A 938 25.88 3.44 -6.01
CA GLY A 938 25.92 3.38 -4.55
C GLY A 938 24.87 4.29 -3.88
N ASP A 939 25.12 4.61 -2.61
CA ASP A 939 24.28 5.48 -1.77
C ASP A 939 25.08 6.59 -1.07
N ALA A 940 25.06 6.65 0.26
CA ALA A 940 25.89 7.55 1.07
C ALA A 940 26.82 6.76 2.04
N GLY A 941 26.74 5.43 2.00
CA GLY A 941 27.54 4.48 2.76
C GLY A 941 28.93 4.29 2.15
N ALA A 942 29.64 3.22 2.50
CA ALA A 942 30.90 2.87 1.84
C ALA A 942 30.67 1.59 1.02
N ASN A 943 30.36 1.75 -0.25
CA ASN A 943 29.87 0.68 -1.12
C ASN A 943 31.01 0.00 -1.90
N ARG A 944 30.79 -1.25 -2.31
CA ARG A 944 31.61 -1.90 -3.35
C ARG A 944 30.77 -2.30 -4.54
N LEU A 945 31.05 -1.66 -5.68
CA LEU A 945 30.36 -1.89 -6.95
C LEU A 945 31.27 -2.68 -7.90
N GLU A 946 30.81 -3.83 -8.40
CA GLU A 946 31.54 -4.72 -9.32
C GLU A 946 30.79 -4.94 -10.65
N GLY A 947 31.25 -4.36 -11.76
CA GLY A 947 30.68 -4.57 -13.11
C GLY A 947 31.02 -5.91 -13.76
N GLN A 948 32.06 -6.60 -13.26
CA GLN A 948 32.61 -7.86 -13.78
C GLN A 948 33.20 -7.77 -15.20
N ALA A 949 32.35 -7.69 -16.23
CA ALA A 949 32.76 -7.71 -17.62
C ALA A 949 31.67 -7.10 -18.50
N GLY A 950 31.96 -5.97 -19.11
CA GLY A 950 30.99 -5.26 -19.93
C GLY A 950 31.61 -4.00 -20.52
N ALA A 951 30.91 -2.89 -20.35
CA ALA A 951 31.41 -1.55 -20.61
C ALA A 951 30.68 -0.68 -19.60
N ASP A 952 31.15 -0.78 -18.37
CA ASP A 952 30.29 -0.59 -17.20
C ASP A 952 30.37 0.85 -16.70
N VAL A 953 29.27 1.34 -16.14
CA VAL A 953 29.19 2.70 -15.58
C VAL A 953 28.91 2.61 -14.09
N LEU A 954 29.88 3.05 -13.28
CA LEU A 954 29.87 2.90 -11.83
C LEU A 954 29.85 4.29 -11.17
N ALA A 955 28.84 4.56 -10.35
CA ALA A 955 28.71 5.80 -9.59
C ALA A 955 28.70 5.49 -8.09
N GLY A 956 29.79 5.76 -7.38
CA GLY A 956 29.87 5.57 -5.92
C GLY A 956 28.87 6.45 -5.18
N ARG A 957 28.89 7.75 -5.51
CA ARG A 957 28.18 8.87 -4.85
C ARG A 957 28.89 9.28 -3.55
N GLY A 958 28.17 9.34 -2.43
CA GLY A 958 28.75 9.71 -1.15
C GLY A 958 29.30 8.48 -0.47
N GLY A 959 30.49 8.57 0.11
CA GLY A 959 31.12 7.39 0.68
C GLY A 959 32.62 7.35 0.57
N ALA A 960 33.16 6.14 0.62
CA ALA A 960 34.57 5.88 0.37
C ALA A 960 34.66 4.54 -0.34
N ASP A 961 34.34 4.57 -1.63
CA ASP A 961 33.83 3.39 -2.31
C ASP A 961 34.92 2.59 -3.02
N ILE A 962 34.58 1.39 -3.45
CA ILE A 962 35.42 0.60 -4.35
C ILE A 962 34.66 0.35 -5.64
N LEU A 963 35.04 1.08 -6.70
CA LEU A 963 34.47 0.95 -8.04
C LEU A 963 35.37 0.02 -8.86
N SER A 964 34.85 -1.16 -9.19
CA SER A 964 35.56 -2.24 -9.86
C SER A 964 34.86 -2.57 -11.18
N GLY A 965 35.26 -1.95 -12.30
CA GLY A 965 34.68 -2.22 -13.62
C GLY A 965 34.92 -3.67 -14.02
N GLY A 966 36.20 -3.97 -14.25
CA GLY A 966 36.71 -5.33 -14.29
C GLY A 966 37.23 -5.72 -15.67
N GLY A 967 36.31 -5.90 -16.61
CA GLY A 967 36.54 -6.68 -17.83
C GLY A 967 36.01 -6.04 -19.10
N GLY A 968 36.31 -4.76 -19.34
CA GLY A 968 35.77 -4.06 -20.50
C GLY A 968 36.47 -2.76 -20.87
N ILE A 969 35.67 -1.72 -20.96
CA ILE A 969 36.08 -0.31 -21.04
C ILE A 969 35.15 0.42 -20.09
N ASP A 970 35.59 0.57 -18.86
CA ASP A 970 34.70 0.84 -17.73
C ASP A 970 34.89 2.29 -17.24
N THR A 971 33.82 2.87 -16.70
CA THR A 971 33.69 4.32 -16.47
C THR A 971 33.24 4.62 -15.05
N ALA A 972 34.01 5.41 -14.30
CA ALA A 972 33.51 6.01 -13.07
C ALA A 972 32.76 7.31 -13.40
N ASP A 973 31.52 7.41 -12.90
CA ASP A 973 30.56 8.47 -13.22
C ASP A 973 30.30 9.37 -12.00
N TYR A 974 30.84 10.60 -12.05
CA TYR A 974 30.65 11.64 -11.04
C TYR A 974 29.75 12.78 -11.53
N ALA A 975 28.96 12.59 -12.60
CA ALA A 975 28.14 13.64 -13.19
C ALA A 975 27.13 14.28 -12.21
N ALA A 976 26.68 13.51 -11.22
CA ALA A 976 25.73 13.94 -10.20
C ALA A 976 26.38 14.59 -8.95
N ALA A 977 27.72 14.62 -8.86
CA ALA A 977 28.40 15.01 -7.62
C ALA A 977 28.21 16.50 -7.26
N ALA A 978 27.96 16.77 -5.99
CA ALA A 978 27.57 18.08 -5.46
C ALA A 978 28.73 19.09 -5.29
N ALA A 979 29.97 18.68 -5.59
CA ALA A 979 31.15 19.55 -5.61
C ALA A 979 32.24 18.99 -6.56
N ARG A 980 33.33 19.75 -6.73
CA ARG A 980 34.44 19.38 -7.63
C ARG A 980 35.10 18.02 -7.31
N VAL A 981 35.32 17.27 -8.38
CA VAL A 981 35.97 15.97 -8.45
C VAL A 981 37.49 16.14 -8.64
N SER A 982 38.27 15.24 -8.05
CA SER A 982 39.72 15.16 -8.23
C SER A 982 40.16 13.70 -8.32
N ALA A 983 40.00 13.12 -9.51
CA ALA A 983 40.17 11.69 -9.79
C ALA A 983 41.39 11.39 -10.67
N SER A 984 42.03 10.25 -10.43
CA SER A 984 43.17 9.79 -11.23
C SER A 984 43.20 8.27 -11.39
N LEU A 985 43.08 7.83 -12.65
CA LEU A 985 43.23 6.43 -13.04
C LEU A 985 44.68 5.94 -12.88
N GLN A 986 45.68 6.83 -12.92
CA GLN A 986 47.08 6.48 -12.64
C GLN A 986 47.32 6.11 -11.16
N THR A 987 46.60 6.74 -10.21
CA THR A 987 46.67 6.34 -8.80
C THR A 987 45.61 5.32 -8.39
N GLY A 988 44.58 5.12 -9.21
CA GLY A 988 43.41 4.30 -8.90
C GLY A 988 42.57 4.89 -7.78
N LEU A 989 42.40 6.23 -7.75
CA LEU A 989 41.71 6.93 -6.66
C LEU A 989 40.94 8.18 -7.14
N ALA A 990 39.77 8.41 -6.56
CA ALA A 990 39.21 9.76 -6.39
C ALA A 990 39.67 10.31 -5.04
N THR A 991 40.44 11.40 -5.05
CA THR A 991 40.91 12.06 -3.80
C THR A 991 39.96 13.12 -3.27
N THR A 992 38.92 13.41 -4.06
CA THR A 992 37.71 14.15 -3.73
C THR A 992 36.72 13.67 -4.79
N ASP A 993 35.71 12.91 -4.38
CA ASP A 993 34.60 12.43 -5.24
C ASP A 993 33.60 13.55 -5.58
N GLY A 994 33.46 14.51 -4.66
CA GLY A 994 32.52 15.63 -4.78
C GLY A 994 31.34 15.54 -3.79
N ASP A 995 31.08 14.35 -3.25
CA ASP A 995 29.93 14.07 -2.38
C ASP A 995 30.29 13.76 -0.93
N GLY A 996 31.50 13.28 -0.60
CA GLY A 996 31.82 13.05 0.80
C GLY A 996 33.02 12.22 1.23
N GLY A 997 33.92 11.77 0.35
CA GLY A 997 35.07 10.97 0.81
C GLY A 997 36.21 10.79 -0.20
N ALA A 998 36.51 9.53 -0.52
CA ALA A 998 37.60 9.18 -1.44
C ALA A 998 37.52 7.73 -1.94
N ASP A 999 37.14 7.55 -3.21
CA ASP A 999 36.98 6.23 -3.83
C ASP A 999 38.29 5.60 -4.30
N ALA A 1000 38.26 4.28 -4.43
CA ALA A 1000 39.27 3.47 -5.09
C ALA A 1000 38.76 2.84 -6.39
N PHE A 1001 39.59 2.90 -7.43
CA PHE A 1001 39.33 2.29 -8.73
C PHE A 1001 40.12 1.00 -8.92
N ASP A 1002 39.45 -0.05 -9.41
CA ASP A 1002 40.09 -1.25 -9.96
C ASP A 1002 39.52 -1.52 -11.36
N SER A 1003 40.38 -1.72 -12.37
CA SER A 1003 39.98 -1.80 -13.79
C SER A 1003 38.93 -0.75 -14.21
N ILE A 1004 39.32 0.53 -14.20
CA ILE A 1004 38.53 1.65 -14.75
C ILE A 1004 39.38 2.37 -15.80
N GLU A 1005 38.83 2.59 -16.98
CA GLU A 1005 39.52 3.22 -18.12
C GLU A 1005 39.06 4.65 -18.41
N ASN A 1006 37.88 5.06 -17.91
CA ASN A 1006 37.27 6.36 -18.21
C ASN A 1006 36.81 7.11 -16.96
N LEU A 1007 36.70 8.43 -17.06
CA LEU A 1007 36.17 9.30 -16.00
C LEU A 1007 35.16 10.30 -16.58
N ILE A 1008 34.02 10.47 -15.90
CA ILE A 1008 33.08 11.58 -16.11
C ILE A 1008 33.10 12.43 -14.83
N GLY A 1009 33.35 13.73 -15.00
CA GLY A 1009 33.30 14.75 -13.94
C GLY A 1009 31.89 15.31 -13.72
N SER A 1010 31.81 16.22 -12.75
CA SER A 1010 30.63 16.86 -12.19
C SER A 1010 30.19 18.11 -12.96
N ALA A 1011 29.36 18.94 -12.32
CA ALA A 1011 29.03 20.30 -12.78
C ALA A 1011 29.92 21.40 -12.16
N PHE A 1012 31.12 21.06 -11.67
CA PHE A 1012 32.06 21.95 -11.00
C PHE A 1012 33.49 21.90 -11.58
N ASP A 1013 34.34 22.87 -11.20
CA ASP A 1013 35.74 22.99 -11.66
C ASP A 1013 36.61 21.75 -11.30
N ASP A 1014 36.70 20.78 -12.22
CA ASP A 1014 37.22 19.44 -11.96
C ASP A 1014 38.70 19.22 -12.35
N LEU A 1015 39.30 18.16 -11.80
CA LEU A 1015 40.67 17.74 -12.08
C LEU A 1015 40.74 16.23 -12.34
N LEU A 1016 40.78 15.84 -13.62
CA LEU A 1016 40.71 14.45 -14.06
C LEU A 1016 42.03 14.01 -14.72
N TYR A 1017 42.58 12.88 -14.27
CA TYR A 1017 43.79 12.27 -14.84
C TYR A 1017 43.52 10.85 -15.37
N GLY A 1018 43.92 10.61 -16.62
CA GLY A 1018 44.05 9.30 -17.24
C GLY A 1018 45.22 8.47 -16.69
N ASN A 1019 45.70 7.51 -17.47
CA ASN A 1019 46.77 6.60 -17.10
C ASN A 1019 47.84 6.39 -18.20
N ALA A 1020 47.97 5.18 -18.74
CA ALA A 1020 48.94 4.82 -19.79
C ALA A 1020 48.28 4.01 -20.93
N LEU A 1021 46.94 3.99 -20.93
CA LEU A 1021 46.04 3.38 -21.89
C LEU A 1021 45.25 4.49 -22.58
N GLY A 1022 44.55 4.20 -23.68
CA GLY A 1022 43.61 5.17 -24.26
C GLY A 1022 42.40 5.37 -23.34
N ASN A 1023 42.25 6.57 -22.77
CA ASN A 1023 41.17 6.92 -21.84
C ASN A 1023 40.16 7.89 -22.47
N ALA A 1024 38.88 7.79 -22.10
CA ALA A 1024 37.89 8.86 -22.33
C ALA A 1024 37.69 9.66 -21.04
N LEU A 1025 37.92 10.97 -21.11
CA LEU A 1025 37.77 11.92 -20.00
C LEU A 1025 36.75 13.00 -20.39
N SER A 1026 35.71 13.16 -19.58
CA SER A 1026 34.69 14.21 -19.76
C SER A 1026 34.66 15.11 -18.53
N GLY A 1027 34.89 16.41 -18.68
CA GLY A 1027 34.86 17.38 -17.58
C GLY A 1027 33.45 17.60 -17.02
N GLY A 1028 32.47 17.76 -17.90
CA GLY A 1028 31.09 18.04 -17.54
C GLY A 1028 30.77 19.52 -17.76
N ALA A 1029 30.49 20.25 -16.68
CA ALA A 1029 30.39 21.70 -16.71
C ALA A 1029 31.30 22.30 -15.65
N GLY A 1030 32.05 23.35 -15.97
CA GLY A 1030 33.03 23.89 -15.02
C GLY A 1030 34.22 24.51 -15.73
N ARG A 1031 35.28 24.82 -14.99
CA ARG A 1031 36.63 25.02 -15.55
C ARG A 1031 37.47 23.81 -15.25
N ASP A 1032 37.47 22.87 -16.17
CA ASP A 1032 38.01 21.55 -15.90
C ASP A 1032 39.44 21.43 -16.43
N VAL A 1033 40.23 20.61 -15.75
CA VAL A 1033 41.59 20.28 -16.13
C VAL A 1033 41.66 18.78 -16.39
N LEU A 1034 41.67 18.42 -17.67
CA LEU A 1034 41.73 17.03 -18.13
C LEU A 1034 43.15 16.71 -18.61
N VAL A 1035 43.70 15.61 -18.11
CA VAL A 1035 45.08 15.17 -18.41
C VAL A 1035 45.11 13.70 -18.79
N GLY A 1036 45.26 13.36 -20.08
CA GLY A 1036 45.31 11.97 -20.57
C GLY A 1036 46.57 11.21 -20.15
N LEU A 1037 47.73 11.89 -20.24
CA LEU A 1037 49.11 11.44 -20.00
C LEU A 1037 49.74 10.68 -21.17
N ALA A 1038 49.30 9.45 -21.41
CA ALA A 1038 49.87 8.61 -22.45
C ALA A 1038 48.87 7.56 -22.91
N GLY A 1039 48.54 7.53 -24.19
CA GLY A 1039 47.44 6.73 -24.67
C GLY A 1039 47.09 7.05 -26.11
N ALA A 1040 45.80 7.04 -26.40
CA ALA A 1040 45.20 7.65 -27.57
C ALA A 1040 43.85 8.12 -27.05
N ASP A 1041 43.90 9.28 -26.40
CA ASP A 1041 42.92 9.70 -25.42
C ASP A 1041 41.82 10.56 -26.06
N VAL A 1042 40.64 10.58 -25.45
CA VAL A 1042 39.52 11.44 -25.87
C VAL A 1042 39.19 12.38 -24.72
N LEU A 1043 39.51 13.66 -24.87
CA LEU A 1043 39.31 14.69 -23.84
C LEU A 1043 38.18 15.63 -24.27
N SER A 1044 37.10 15.69 -23.49
CA SER A 1044 36.02 16.66 -23.67
C SER A 1044 35.90 17.57 -22.45
N GLY A 1045 36.08 18.88 -22.63
CA GLY A 1045 35.86 19.87 -21.58
C GLY A 1045 34.38 20.20 -21.33
N GLY A 1046 33.47 19.69 -22.16
CA GLY A 1046 32.06 20.05 -22.09
C GLY A 1046 31.77 21.50 -22.49
N GLN A 1047 30.64 22.03 -22.03
CA GLN A 1047 29.99 23.20 -22.62
C GLN A 1047 30.16 24.50 -21.81
N GLY A 1048 30.12 25.63 -22.51
CA GLY A 1048 29.87 26.96 -21.94
C GLY A 1048 31.06 27.68 -21.29
N VAL A 1049 31.88 26.98 -20.50
CA VAL A 1049 33.01 27.56 -19.74
C VAL A 1049 34.35 27.04 -20.29
N ALA A 1050 35.44 27.79 -20.08
CA ALA A 1050 36.73 27.54 -20.71
C ALA A 1050 37.61 26.57 -19.90
N ASN A 1051 38.01 25.47 -20.54
CA ASN A 1051 38.72 24.35 -19.93
C ASN A 1051 40.21 24.30 -20.28
N GLN A 1052 40.96 23.40 -19.63
CA GLN A 1052 42.32 23.05 -20.00
C GLN A 1052 42.41 21.56 -20.34
N LEU A 1053 42.75 21.25 -21.60
CA LEU A 1053 42.87 19.89 -22.10
C LEU A 1053 44.34 19.57 -22.39
N ILE A 1054 44.83 18.45 -21.88
CA ILE A 1054 46.24 18.01 -22.01
C ILE A 1054 46.24 16.51 -22.31
N GLY A 1055 46.33 16.12 -23.57
CA GLY A 1055 46.42 14.73 -24.01
C GLY A 1055 47.73 14.11 -23.54
N GLY A 1056 48.83 14.42 -24.24
CA GLY A 1056 50.17 13.96 -23.87
C GLY A 1056 50.75 13.10 -24.97
N THR A 1057 51.34 11.94 -24.63
CA THR A 1057 52.00 11.10 -25.65
C THR A 1057 51.05 10.03 -26.20
N GLY A 1058 50.64 10.18 -27.44
CA GLY A 1058 49.54 9.41 -28.02
C GLY A 1058 49.07 10.04 -29.33
N ASP A 1059 48.11 9.43 -30.03
CA ASP A 1059 47.40 10.16 -31.10
C ASP A 1059 46.03 10.57 -30.53
N ASP A 1060 45.96 11.76 -29.94
CA ASP A 1060 44.86 12.18 -29.06
C ASP A 1060 43.74 12.96 -29.79
N VAL A 1061 42.54 12.96 -29.19
CA VAL A 1061 41.34 13.63 -29.69
C VAL A 1061 40.80 14.63 -28.68
N TYR A 1062 40.86 15.91 -29.03
CA TYR A 1062 40.30 17.01 -28.25
C TYR A 1062 38.91 17.38 -28.76
N ILE A 1063 37.89 17.27 -27.91
CA ILE A 1063 36.55 17.76 -28.19
C ILE A 1063 36.43 19.18 -27.60
N VAL A 1064 36.38 20.18 -28.49
CA VAL A 1064 36.36 21.61 -28.13
C VAL A 1064 35.03 22.22 -28.53
N GLU A 1065 34.23 22.56 -27.52
CA GLU A 1065 32.86 23.05 -27.69
C GLU A 1065 32.66 24.44 -27.09
N ALA A 1066 33.50 24.84 -26.12
CA ALA A 1066 33.42 26.14 -25.48
C ALA A 1066 34.45 27.14 -26.05
N VAL A 1067 34.04 28.41 -26.17
CA VAL A 1067 34.96 29.48 -26.60
C VAL A 1067 35.88 29.85 -25.44
N GLY A 1068 37.12 29.34 -25.50
CA GLY A 1068 38.17 29.66 -24.54
C GLY A 1068 39.00 28.45 -24.10
N ASP A 1069 38.57 27.24 -24.46
CA ASP A 1069 39.30 26.00 -24.19
C ASP A 1069 40.78 26.10 -24.64
N SER A 1070 41.66 25.68 -23.75
CA SER A 1070 43.11 25.73 -23.92
C SER A 1070 43.69 24.33 -24.03
N ILE A 1071 44.01 23.92 -25.25
CA ILE A 1071 44.78 22.70 -25.50
C ILE A 1071 46.27 22.95 -25.22
N VAL A 1072 46.92 22.02 -24.52
CA VAL A 1072 48.37 22.03 -24.28
C VAL A 1072 49.02 20.83 -24.96
N GLU A 1073 49.75 21.10 -26.04
CA GLU A 1073 50.50 20.09 -26.79
C GLU A 1073 51.99 20.41 -26.88
N ALA A 1074 52.86 19.41 -26.68
CA ALA A 1074 54.30 19.56 -26.88
C ALA A 1074 54.82 18.88 -28.16
N ALA A 1075 56.08 19.17 -28.51
CA ALA A 1075 56.61 18.80 -29.81
C ALA A 1075 57.00 17.32 -29.88
N GLY A 1076 56.22 16.55 -30.66
CA GLY A 1076 56.49 15.14 -30.94
C GLY A 1076 55.91 14.19 -29.89
N GLU A 1077 54.79 14.57 -29.27
CA GLU A 1077 54.03 13.71 -28.37
C GLU A 1077 53.00 12.86 -29.16
N GLY A 1078 52.39 13.41 -30.23
CA GLY A 1078 51.41 12.72 -31.06
C GLY A 1078 51.25 13.11 -32.53
N THR A 1079 50.08 12.75 -33.08
CA THR A 1079 49.47 13.28 -34.32
C THR A 1079 48.01 13.64 -34.02
N ASP A 1080 47.83 14.84 -33.46
CA ASP A 1080 46.68 15.07 -32.59
C ASP A 1080 45.53 15.80 -33.31
N THR A 1081 44.30 15.54 -32.86
CA THR A 1081 43.08 15.90 -33.60
C THR A 1081 42.10 16.70 -32.76
N VAL A 1082 41.85 17.94 -33.16
CA VAL A 1082 40.75 18.72 -32.60
C VAL A 1082 39.45 18.44 -33.35
N ARG A 1083 38.39 18.08 -32.63
CA ARG A 1083 37.01 18.04 -33.10
C ARG A 1083 36.26 19.21 -32.47
N THR A 1084 35.56 20.02 -33.26
CA THR A 1084 34.92 21.24 -32.72
C THR A 1084 33.60 21.58 -33.38
N THR A 1085 32.70 22.18 -32.60
CA THR A 1085 31.43 22.75 -33.04
C THR A 1085 31.49 24.28 -33.19
N LEU A 1086 32.65 24.90 -32.90
CA LEU A 1086 32.85 26.35 -33.00
C LEU A 1086 32.90 26.85 -34.45
N ASP A 1087 32.22 27.97 -34.74
CA ASP A 1087 32.21 28.64 -36.07
C ASP A 1087 33.60 29.06 -36.56
N ARG A 1088 34.59 29.07 -35.67
CA ARG A 1088 35.95 29.52 -35.94
C ARG A 1088 36.93 28.90 -34.97
N PHE A 1089 37.86 28.13 -35.51
CA PHE A 1089 38.91 27.49 -34.73
C PHE A 1089 40.30 27.71 -35.35
N PHE A 1090 41.30 27.81 -34.49
CA PHE A 1090 42.71 27.99 -34.86
C PHE A 1090 43.53 26.89 -34.18
N LEU A 1091 44.23 26.06 -34.94
CA LEU A 1091 45.12 25.06 -34.34
C LEU A 1091 46.27 25.74 -33.60
N GLY A 1092 46.48 25.33 -32.35
CA GLY A 1092 47.68 25.65 -31.57
C GLY A 1092 48.94 25.07 -32.20
N ALA A 1093 50.11 25.36 -31.62
CA ALA A 1093 51.35 24.72 -32.04
C ALA A 1093 51.35 23.23 -31.65
N ASN A 1094 51.94 22.37 -32.48
CA ASN A 1094 51.99 20.91 -32.28
C ASN A 1094 50.64 20.18 -32.36
N LEU A 1095 49.61 20.80 -32.95
CA LEU A 1095 48.38 20.11 -33.35
C LEU A 1095 48.38 19.90 -34.88
N GLU A 1096 48.09 18.69 -35.35
CA GLU A 1096 48.16 18.32 -36.76
C GLU A 1096 46.79 18.40 -37.45
N ASN A 1097 45.71 17.98 -36.78
CA ASN A 1097 44.41 17.81 -37.43
C ASN A 1097 43.31 18.66 -36.78
N ALA A 1098 42.36 19.14 -37.61
CA ALA A 1098 41.11 19.73 -37.14
C ALA A 1098 39.92 19.22 -37.97
N ALA A 1099 38.82 18.90 -37.31
CA ALA A 1099 37.55 18.55 -37.93
C ALA A 1099 36.41 19.38 -37.32
N TYR A 1100 35.62 20.03 -38.16
CA TYR A 1100 34.39 20.69 -37.74
C TYR A 1100 33.21 19.72 -37.78
N LEU A 1101 32.45 19.65 -36.68
CA LEU A 1101 31.32 18.72 -36.52
C LEU A 1101 29.94 19.38 -36.69
N GLY A 1102 29.88 20.71 -36.77
CA GLY A 1102 28.61 21.43 -36.90
C GLY A 1102 28.01 21.43 -38.30
N ALA A 1103 26.73 21.81 -38.40
CA ALA A 1103 26.02 21.97 -39.67
C ALA A 1103 26.10 23.40 -40.25
N GLY A 1104 26.66 24.36 -39.48
CA GLY A 1104 26.83 25.76 -39.90
C GLY A 1104 28.08 25.98 -40.76
N ALA A 1105 28.28 27.20 -41.26
CA ALA A 1105 29.53 27.57 -41.92
C ALA A 1105 30.65 27.83 -40.91
N ALA A 1106 31.79 27.16 -41.07
CA ALA A 1106 32.95 27.25 -40.20
C ALA A 1106 34.16 27.95 -40.83
N THR A 1107 35.09 28.40 -39.99
CA THR A 1107 36.42 28.89 -40.37
C THR A 1107 37.49 28.11 -39.62
N LEU A 1108 38.16 27.15 -40.28
CA LEU A 1108 39.28 26.42 -39.70
C LEU A 1108 40.60 26.98 -40.20
N THR A 1109 41.52 27.27 -39.27
CA THR A 1109 42.87 27.76 -39.59
C THR A 1109 43.92 26.86 -38.94
N GLY A 1110 44.84 26.34 -39.74
CA GLY A 1110 45.99 25.56 -39.26
C GLY A 1110 47.14 26.44 -38.77
N ASN A 1111 48.31 25.81 -38.57
CA ASN A 1111 49.47 26.41 -37.93
C ASN A 1111 50.66 26.56 -38.91
N GLY A 1112 51.85 26.09 -38.51
CA GLY A 1112 53.07 26.12 -39.32
C GLY A 1112 53.60 24.73 -39.69
N GLN A 1113 52.78 23.69 -39.52
CA GLN A 1113 53.05 22.29 -39.84
C GLN A 1113 52.22 21.82 -41.03
N ALA A 1114 52.33 20.54 -41.41
CA ALA A 1114 51.48 19.97 -42.46
C ALA A 1114 50.14 19.52 -41.87
N ASN A 1115 49.13 20.40 -41.93
CA ASN A 1115 47.86 20.18 -41.25
C ASN A 1115 46.82 19.44 -42.09
N VAL A 1116 45.91 18.71 -41.43
CA VAL A 1116 44.69 18.16 -42.06
C VAL A 1116 43.47 18.90 -41.50
N LEU A 1117 42.79 19.69 -42.33
CA LEU A 1117 41.57 20.43 -41.95
C LEU A 1117 40.37 19.87 -42.69
N THR A 1118 39.31 19.51 -41.97
CA THR A 1118 38.06 18.95 -42.51
C THR A 1118 36.88 19.84 -42.08
N GLY A 1119 36.19 20.43 -43.06
CA GLY A 1119 34.92 21.14 -42.85
C GLY A 1119 33.72 20.19 -42.73
N GLY A 1120 32.55 20.77 -42.49
CA GLY A 1120 31.29 20.07 -42.23
C GLY A 1120 30.36 20.08 -43.44
N ALA A 1121 29.10 20.48 -43.19
CA ALA A 1121 28.06 20.64 -44.23
C ALA A 1121 27.75 22.12 -44.57
N GLY A 1122 28.54 23.05 -44.02
CA GLY A 1122 28.42 24.48 -44.20
C GLY A 1122 29.20 25.01 -45.42
N ALA A 1123 29.07 26.30 -45.71
CA ALA A 1123 29.92 26.96 -46.70
C ALA A 1123 31.24 27.40 -46.04
N ASP A 1124 32.20 26.49 -46.00
CA ASP A 1124 33.33 26.55 -45.06
C ASP A 1124 34.55 27.30 -45.60
N THR A 1125 35.34 27.86 -44.69
CA THR A 1125 36.58 28.59 -44.98
C THR A 1125 37.77 27.89 -44.34
N LEU A 1126 38.65 27.31 -45.16
CA LEU A 1126 39.80 26.53 -44.69
C LEU A 1126 41.11 27.25 -45.02
N ALA A 1127 41.94 27.52 -44.01
CA ALA A 1127 43.24 28.16 -44.17
C ALA A 1127 44.34 27.25 -43.61
N GLY A 1128 45.08 26.52 -44.46
CA GLY A 1128 46.09 25.56 -44.01
C GLY A 1128 47.18 26.19 -43.13
N GLY A 1129 47.72 27.35 -43.55
CA GLY A 1129 48.72 28.10 -42.80
C GLY A 1129 50.06 28.13 -43.54
N LEU A 1130 51.12 27.61 -42.91
CA LEU A 1130 52.39 27.31 -43.58
C LEU A 1130 52.59 25.80 -43.54
N GLY A 1131 52.71 25.11 -44.67
CA GLY A 1131 52.87 23.66 -44.58
C GLY A 1131 52.93 22.92 -45.91
N ASN A 1132 52.23 21.80 -45.94
CA ASN A 1132 51.83 21.06 -47.14
C ASN A 1132 50.51 20.40 -46.76
N ASP A 1133 49.45 21.18 -46.76
CA ASP A 1133 48.27 20.88 -45.98
C ASP A 1133 47.27 20.02 -46.77
N SER A 1134 46.30 19.43 -46.08
CA SER A 1134 45.18 18.69 -46.67
C SER A 1134 43.88 19.35 -46.23
N LEU A 1135 43.23 20.07 -47.14
CA LEU A 1135 42.02 20.83 -46.87
C LEU A 1135 40.82 20.16 -47.55
N ALA A 1136 39.92 19.58 -46.75
CA ALA A 1136 38.70 18.95 -47.21
C ALA A 1136 37.49 19.83 -46.84
N GLY A 1137 36.83 20.45 -47.82
CA GLY A 1137 35.72 21.40 -47.57
C GLY A 1137 34.49 20.74 -46.93
N GLY A 1138 34.09 19.58 -47.46
CA GLY A 1138 32.96 18.80 -46.95
C GLY A 1138 31.80 18.79 -47.95
N GLU A 1139 30.58 19.03 -47.46
CA GLU A 1139 29.45 19.46 -48.31
C GLU A 1139 29.29 20.97 -48.17
N GLY A 1140 29.17 21.72 -49.27
CA GLY A 1140 29.06 23.16 -49.14
C GLY A 1140 29.31 23.96 -50.41
N GLN A 1141 29.91 25.13 -50.21
CA GLN A 1141 30.46 26.01 -51.25
C GLN A 1141 31.73 26.62 -50.68
N ASP A 1142 32.81 25.84 -50.75
CA ASP A 1142 33.88 26.00 -49.78
C ASP A 1142 35.03 26.82 -50.34
N THR A 1143 35.79 27.43 -49.42
CA THR A 1143 36.81 28.42 -49.74
C THR A 1143 38.13 28.10 -49.03
N ALA A 1144 39.12 27.61 -49.78
CA ALA A 1144 40.49 27.58 -49.28
C ALA A 1144 41.10 29.00 -49.29
N VAL A 1145 41.90 29.36 -48.29
CA VAL A 1145 42.54 30.67 -48.16
C VAL A 1145 44.07 30.53 -48.19
N MET A 1146 44.70 31.32 -49.07
CA MET A 1146 46.13 31.32 -49.35
C MET A 1146 46.76 32.66 -48.93
N LEU A 1147 47.93 32.65 -48.28
CA LEU A 1147 48.55 33.86 -47.72
C LEU A 1147 49.20 34.76 -48.79
N GLY A 1148 49.49 34.21 -49.97
CA GLY A 1148 50.19 34.88 -51.08
C GLY A 1148 49.29 35.51 -52.15
N LEU A 1149 49.95 36.08 -53.16
CA LEU A 1149 49.27 36.68 -54.32
C LEU A 1149 48.89 35.60 -55.32
N SER A 1150 47.78 35.75 -56.03
CA SER A 1150 47.29 34.76 -57.02
C SER A 1150 48.31 34.39 -58.12
N THR A 1151 49.27 35.28 -58.41
CA THR A 1151 50.35 35.04 -59.38
C THR A 1151 51.40 34.03 -58.92
N ASP A 1152 51.50 33.79 -57.62
CA ASP A 1152 52.58 33.01 -57.04
C ASP A 1152 52.29 31.51 -57.15
N TYR A 1153 51.01 31.13 -57.15
CA TYR A 1153 50.55 29.74 -57.11
C TYR A 1153 50.43 29.09 -58.49
N PHE A 1154 50.31 27.77 -58.48
CA PHE A 1154 49.74 27.00 -59.59
C PHE A 1154 48.98 25.78 -59.10
N PHE A 1155 48.01 25.36 -59.91
CA PHE A 1155 47.13 24.23 -59.65
C PHE A 1155 47.55 23.03 -60.50
N VAL A 1156 47.45 21.83 -59.91
CA VAL A 1156 47.59 20.54 -60.58
C VAL A 1156 46.41 19.67 -60.18
N ASP A 1157 45.52 19.38 -61.13
CA ASP A 1157 44.50 18.34 -60.98
C ASP A 1157 45.20 16.97 -60.93
N LEU A 1158 44.97 16.20 -59.87
CA LEU A 1158 45.56 14.87 -59.67
C LEU A 1158 44.77 13.77 -60.37
N GLY A 1159 43.56 14.07 -60.87
CA GLY A 1159 42.71 13.14 -61.62
C GLY A 1159 41.89 12.16 -60.78
N ASP A 1160 41.91 12.33 -59.45
CA ASP A 1160 41.22 11.49 -58.46
C ASP A 1160 40.23 12.29 -57.58
N GLY A 1161 39.84 13.49 -58.03
CA GLY A 1161 38.99 14.43 -57.28
C GLY A 1161 39.76 15.42 -56.41
N ARG A 1162 41.09 15.27 -56.30
CA ARG A 1162 41.95 16.16 -55.50
C ARG A 1162 42.72 17.15 -56.37
N ILE A 1163 42.83 18.38 -55.89
CA ILE A 1163 43.57 19.46 -56.55
C ILE A 1163 44.78 19.84 -55.70
N ARG A 1164 45.99 19.70 -56.23
CA ARG A 1164 47.22 20.15 -55.57
C ARG A 1164 47.50 21.60 -55.93
N ILE A 1165 47.57 22.49 -54.95
CA ILE A 1165 47.96 23.88 -55.13
C ILE A 1165 49.38 24.07 -54.59
N ALA A 1166 50.23 24.79 -55.31
CA ALA A 1166 51.65 24.91 -54.99
C ALA A 1166 52.09 26.37 -55.04
N ASP A 1167 52.56 26.90 -53.91
CA ASP A 1167 53.24 28.19 -53.86
C ASP A 1167 54.67 28.09 -54.43
N ARG A 1168 55.08 29.08 -55.22
CA ARG A 1168 56.45 29.23 -55.73
C ARG A 1168 57.35 30.02 -54.78
N VAL A 1169 56.81 30.63 -53.73
CA VAL A 1169 57.54 31.40 -52.72
C VAL A 1169 57.74 30.52 -51.48
N ALA A 1170 59.00 30.17 -51.19
CA ALA A 1170 59.33 29.36 -50.02
C ALA A 1170 59.03 30.08 -48.69
N GLY A 1171 58.45 29.36 -47.72
CA GLY A 1171 58.16 29.88 -46.38
C GLY A 1171 56.81 30.59 -46.24
N ARG A 1172 55.87 30.32 -47.15
CA ARG A 1172 54.42 30.54 -46.98
C ARG A 1172 53.72 29.17 -47.00
N ASP A 1173 52.55 29.09 -47.62
CA ASP A 1173 51.62 27.96 -47.68
C ASP A 1173 52.24 26.65 -48.18
N GLY A 1174 53.27 26.71 -49.04
CA GLY A 1174 53.97 25.50 -49.47
C GLY A 1174 53.22 24.74 -50.56
N VAL A 1175 52.78 23.51 -50.31
CA VAL A 1175 52.12 22.68 -51.33
C VAL A 1175 50.97 21.82 -50.79
N ASP A 1176 49.78 22.41 -50.84
CA ASP A 1176 48.55 21.88 -50.24
C ASP A 1176 47.75 21.03 -51.23
N THR A 1177 46.84 20.23 -50.67
CA THR A 1177 45.92 19.35 -51.39
C THR A 1177 44.49 19.70 -50.98
N LEU A 1178 43.68 20.08 -51.96
CA LEU A 1178 42.28 20.45 -51.78
C LEU A 1178 41.38 19.29 -52.20
N VAL A 1179 40.36 19.00 -51.40
CA VAL A 1179 39.32 17.98 -51.65
C VAL A 1179 37.96 18.62 -51.39
N SER A 1180 37.00 18.50 -52.30
CA SER A 1180 35.67 19.15 -52.16
C SER A 1180 35.77 20.62 -51.75
N VAL A 1181 36.48 21.44 -52.54
CA VAL A 1181 36.59 22.89 -52.32
C VAL A 1181 36.30 23.60 -53.63
N GLU A 1182 35.30 24.48 -53.65
CA GLU A 1182 34.82 25.15 -54.87
C GLU A 1182 35.64 26.40 -55.22
N SER A 1183 36.32 27.03 -54.26
CA SER A 1183 37.04 28.27 -54.50
C SER A 1183 38.33 28.43 -53.68
N VAL A 1184 39.26 29.23 -54.19
CA VAL A 1184 40.50 29.64 -53.50
C VAL A 1184 40.60 31.15 -53.48
N ARG A 1185 40.84 31.71 -52.29
CA ARG A 1185 41.00 33.14 -52.04
C ARG A 1185 42.46 33.48 -51.74
N PHE A 1186 42.98 34.52 -52.40
CA PHE A 1186 44.36 35.00 -52.29
C PHE A 1186 44.44 36.37 -51.58
N SER A 1187 45.63 36.75 -51.11
CA SER A 1187 45.84 38.00 -50.36
C SER A 1187 45.80 39.28 -51.21
N ASP A 1188 45.83 39.18 -52.54
CA ASP A 1188 45.51 40.28 -53.47
C ASP A 1188 44.00 40.54 -53.62
N GLY A 1189 43.16 39.75 -52.95
CA GLY A 1189 41.71 39.82 -53.04
C GLY A 1189 41.10 39.10 -54.24
N VAL A 1190 41.91 38.39 -55.03
CA VAL A 1190 41.41 37.50 -56.08
C VAL A 1190 40.79 36.26 -55.44
N VAL A 1191 39.61 35.87 -55.94
CA VAL A 1191 39.01 34.55 -55.69
C VAL A 1191 38.96 33.81 -57.02
N MET A 1192 39.51 32.60 -57.06
CA MET A 1192 39.46 31.71 -58.21
C MET A 1192 38.52 30.55 -57.90
N ALA A 1193 37.62 30.20 -58.84
CA ALA A 1193 36.94 28.92 -58.78
C ALA A 1193 37.95 27.79 -58.98
N VAL A 1194 37.90 26.77 -58.14
CA VAL A 1194 38.62 25.52 -58.34
C VAL A 1194 38.02 24.84 -59.59
N PRO A 1195 38.84 24.34 -60.53
CA PRO A 1195 38.31 23.61 -61.68
C PRO A 1195 37.54 22.38 -61.19
N ALA A 1196 36.26 22.28 -61.55
CA ALA A 1196 35.48 21.08 -61.28
C ALA A 1196 36.24 19.85 -61.82
N PRO A 1197 36.43 18.79 -61.01
CA PRO A 1197 37.25 17.66 -61.39
C PRO A 1197 36.72 17.04 -62.68
N ALA A 1198 37.63 16.62 -63.56
CA ALA A 1198 37.24 15.98 -64.81
C ALA A 1198 36.48 14.69 -64.51
N VAL A 1199 35.14 14.71 -64.67
CA VAL A 1199 34.23 13.59 -64.41
C VAL A 1199 34.86 12.30 -64.95
N PRO A 1200 35.22 11.33 -64.08
CA PRO A 1200 35.68 10.03 -64.54
C PRO A 1200 34.60 9.43 -65.44
N ALA A 1201 34.98 9.01 -66.66
CA ALA A 1201 34.03 8.39 -67.57
C ALA A 1201 33.36 7.22 -66.85
N ALA A 1202 32.03 7.29 -66.71
CA ALA A 1202 31.26 6.43 -65.81
C ALA A 1202 31.73 4.97 -65.86
N LEU A 1203 32.15 4.46 -64.71
CA LEU A 1203 32.65 3.10 -64.59
C LEU A 1203 31.54 2.14 -65.02
N LEU A 1204 31.70 1.49 -66.16
CA LEU A 1204 30.76 0.46 -66.59
C LEU A 1204 30.82 -0.70 -65.59
N ALA A 1205 29.65 -1.20 -65.19
CA ALA A 1205 29.46 -2.22 -64.13
C ALA A 1205 30.04 -3.63 -64.42
N LYS A 1206 31.08 -3.71 -65.26
CA LYS A 1206 31.80 -4.92 -65.66
C LYS A 1206 33.26 -4.97 -65.19
N ASP A 1207 33.81 -3.84 -64.72
CA ASP A 1207 35.23 -3.73 -64.34
C ASP A 1207 35.43 -3.78 -62.81
N VAL A 1208 34.38 -4.12 -62.05
CA VAL A 1208 34.48 -4.51 -60.63
C VAL A 1208 35.05 -5.94 -60.55
N GLY A 1209 36.39 -6.00 -60.51
CA GLY A 1209 37.09 -7.19 -60.04
C GLY A 1209 36.73 -7.49 -58.58
N ALA A 1210 36.88 -8.76 -58.16
CA ALA A 1210 36.45 -9.25 -56.85
C ALA A 1210 36.89 -8.34 -55.68
N PRO A 1211 36.05 -8.18 -54.63
CA PRO A 1211 36.33 -7.28 -53.53
C PRO A 1211 37.65 -7.60 -52.86
N PHE A 1212 38.44 -6.56 -52.61
CA PHE A 1212 39.64 -6.64 -51.79
C PHE A 1212 39.21 -6.82 -50.33
N VAL A 1213 39.43 -8.02 -49.79
CA VAL A 1213 39.20 -8.31 -48.38
C VAL A 1213 40.25 -7.56 -47.56
N LEU A 1214 39.83 -6.51 -46.87
CA LEU A 1214 40.57 -5.99 -45.73
C LEU A 1214 40.60 -7.07 -44.63
N PRO A 1215 41.71 -7.22 -43.88
CA PRO A 1215 41.68 -8.03 -42.66
C PRO A 1215 40.59 -7.51 -41.73
N GLY A 1216 39.84 -8.41 -41.09
CA GLY A 1216 38.73 -8.02 -40.23
C GLY A 1216 39.19 -7.11 -39.10
N LEU A 1217 38.67 -5.88 -39.11
CA LEU A 1217 38.28 -5.21 -37.87
C LEU A 1217 36.84 -5.68 -37.62
N GLU A 1218 36.59 -6.17 -36.42
CA GLU A 1218 35.25 -6.59 -36.02
C GLU A 1218 34.40 -5.33 -35.84
N ASP A 1219 33.28 -5.30 -36.55
CA ASP A 1219 32.27 -4.24 -36.54
C ASP A 1219 31.23 -4.62 -35.48
N ASP A 1220 31.40 -4.10 -34.26
CA ASP A 1220 30.37 -4.08 -33.21
C ASP A 1220 30.75 -3.05 -32.12
N ALA A 1221 30.41 -1.77 -32.35
CA ALA A 1221 30.40 -0.71 -31.31
C ALA A 1221 29.52 0.51 -31.67
N LEU A 1222 28.57 0.35 -32.62
CA LEU A 1222 27.75 1.45 -33.13
C LEU A 1222 26.27 1.05 -33.34
N ALA A 1223 25.73 0.33 -32.36
CA ALA A 1223 24.29 0.16 -32.17
C ALA A 1223 23.93 0.43 -30.71
N ARG A 1224 23.07 1.42 -30.47
CA ARG A 1224 22.46 1.77 -29.17
C ARG A 1224 23.44 2.08 -28.03
N ARG A 1225 24.08 3.25 -28.09
CA ARG A 1225 24.22 4.04 -26.85
C ARG A 1225 22.85 4.65 -26.53
N GLY A 1226 22.46 4.65 -25.26
CA GLY A 1226 21.28 5.37 -24.76
C GLY A 1226 21.52 6.88 -24.72
N PHE A 1227 21.76 7.50 -25.87
CA PHE A 1227 21.59 8.94 -26.03
C PHE A 1227 20.16 9.20 -26.47
N ASP A 1228 19.32 9.59 -25.52
CA ASP A 1228 18.03 10.21 -25.85
C ASP A 1228 18.30 11.60 -26.47
N PRO A 1229 17.84 11.89 -27.70
CA PRO A 1229 18.01 13.20 -28.32
C PRO A 1229 17.07 14.29 -27.79
N ASP A 1230 16.05 13.96 -27.00
CA ASP A 1230 14.96 14.89 -26.67
C ASP A 1230 15.19 15.74 -25.39
N ASP A 1231 16.25 15.46 -24.60
CA ASP A 1231 16.53 16.14 -23.31
C ASP A 1231 17.23 17.52 -23.42
N TRP A 1232 17.25 18.14 -24.60
CA TRP A 1232 17.87 19.47 -24.83
C TRP A 1232 16.90 20.54 -25.32
N LEU A 1233 15.61 20.42 -24.98
CA LEU A 1233 14.56 21.33 -25.45
C LEU A 1233 13.51 21.76 -24.40
N GLN A 1234 13.92 21.89 -23.13
CA GLN A 1234 13.27 22.82 -22.19
C GLN A 1234 14.27 23.86 -21.64
N GLY A 1235 14.20 25.07 -22.21
CA GLY A 1235 15.07 26.22 -21.93
C GLY A 1235 14.82 27.41 -22.85
#